data_AF-A0A960K1U2-F1
#
_entry.id   AF-A0A960K1U2-F1
#
_cell.length_a   1.000
_cell.length_b   1.000
_cell.length_c   1.000
_cell.angle_alpha   90.00
_cell.angle_beta   90.00
_cell.angle_gamma   90.00
#
_symmetry.space_group_name_H-M   'P 1'
#
loop_
_entity.id
_entity.type
_entity.pdbx_description
1 polymer ?
#
loop_
_entity_poly.entity_id
_entity_poly.type
_entity_poly.pdbx_seq_one_letter_code
_entity_poly.pdbx_strand_id
1 'polypeptide(L)'
;MLSERAWPWVSLLVAAICASPLEAQADCNACPACVGCTGCPDSFEPNDVRPATGWSLAGATYLSYLCDRDVDFWPLPDLVSGQRILVTLEDLPQDYDLSIFTPSGEVQGYSTDPERNDAIQLEIGTERYPPGSYQVRVRPGITGTAQPNSPYTLSARELSCRRDEHDSVRFEANDRPSHAVVLGDEVASYARAGLTLCPGGDQDWFERHLEGGDEVTVLVDYPRSPGSFELDVCLFGADLEHPVACIDDSRDPRQLTYKVPSVNAREPYRVRVWARAYRSPLRPEYDLVIQAPRRAPAPMPPRFPGCAESALLEPNDRISDIENESFFLLSDGEERRAHICDPTDIDLFKVAATRGQVVQVEVRHPEKDFNLALYDPEGSRLTQMTPERGSGQTILVHRVDRDGSFFVEVTPELASSDAVRPYSLTARAFPCPDSFEPNGDFSSATKIQDDGQRAFSRICHAGDRDFFTFSADAGQKVFLDLDGVGGSDIELRLFTPRRLSLGSTDDRLERVLPSDGDYFVVVASRSGEQWNPVNAYSLSLLLGGSPSQKPAADLRLLGLEVTQGIQDLEHSVPLIAGKETLVRAFVDVTPGGGSVHGVELFLTYLGSDPLAAPGQVRCGDAFLAVPSADRQELRSYPELGPWCRLPSSWLRTPGQLRLRAAVHASAAVELDPADNHRLLELDVQPARTFNLQLIPVRDHCRGTCTEEDGPASELLDELVAFVEGLYPLAEIRRIPFEGWHPYPGTAPQLVTEIFNLQRTPPVTSTTLRIAVMRNTADGRVERGHCGGDSRVGFIRLTSEGPWSLAHEIAHCLGMAHVDDGGQTGAGDFGFEPYPHETNTLGPEDWRGFYATDLRSSVPRVLLPQETADLMTYQTRRWVSDYTYRKLYCLMGTMELSPQDRWRRCTPAAAAPP
;
A
#
# COMPACT_ATOMS: atom_id res chain seq x y z
N MET A 1 10.98 -63.46 45.93
CA MET A 1 11.49 -63.83 47.28
C MET A 1 12.40 -62.68 47.71
N LEU A 2 12.01 -61.91 48.72
CA LEU A 2 12.58 -61.95 50.08
C LEU A 2 14.10 -61.66 50.11
N SER A 3 14.63 -60.70 50.88
CA SER A 3 13.99 -59.79 51.86
C SER A 3 14.96 -58.71 52.38
N GLU A 4 14.40 -57.55 52.76
CA GLU A 4 14.78 -56.69 53.90
C GLU A 4 16.10 -55.87 53.99
N ARG A 5 15.89 -54.61 54.44
CA ARG A 5 16.80 -53.61 55.06
C ARG A 5 17.74 -52.83 54.11
N ALA A 6 17.85 -51.50 54.17
CA ALA A 6 17.41 -50.53 55.18
C ALA A 6 16.74 -49.24 54.59
N TRP A 7 16.17 -48.41 55.47
CA TRP A 7 15.35 -47.19 55.23
C TRP A 7 16.11 -45.90 55.66
N PRO A 8 15.59 -44.65 55.49
CA PRO A 8 14.32 -44.19 54.88
C PRO A 8 14.52 -43.30 53.60
N TRP A 9 13.85 -42.15 53.41
CA TRP A 9 12.62 -41.94 52.60
C TRP A 9 12.62 -40.51 51.95
N VAL A 10 11.93 -40.11 50.86
CA VAL A 10 10.62 -40.44 50.19
C VAL A 10 9.44 -39.59 50.78
N SER A 11 8.59 -38.84 50.04
CA SER A 11 8.29 -38.72 48.59
C SER A 11 7.54 -37.43 48.14
N LEU A 12 7.12 -37.41 46.86
CA LEU A 12 6.38 -36.39 46.05
C LEU A 12 4.97 -35.93 46.53
N LEU A 13 4.50 -34.83 45.89
CA LEU A 13 3.21 -34.66 45.14
C LEU A 13 2.14 -33.62 45.65
N VAL A 14 1.89 -32.60 44.80
CA VAL A 14 0.62 -31.97 44.34
C VAL A 14 -0.64 -31.80 45.24
N ALA A 15 -1.16 -30.56 45.22
CA ALA A 15 -2.58 -30.09 45.35
C ALA A 15 -3.19 -29.63 46.71
N ALA A 16 -4.15 -28.69 46.54
CA ALA A 16 -5.26 -28.26 47.41
C ALA A 16 -5.08 -27.14 48.47
N ILE A 17 -5.29 -25.89 48.01
CA ILE A 17 -6.37 -24.93 48.42
C ILE A 17 -6.63 -24.63 49.93
N CYS A 18 -6.69 -23.32 50.22
CA CYS A 18 -7.30 -22.60 51.37
C CYS A 18 -6.70 -22.73 52.79
N ALA A 19 -6.13 -21.62 53.31
CA ALA A 19 -6.77 -20.76 54.32
C ALA A 19 -5.95 -19.50 54.66
N SER A 20 -6.65 -18.39 54.91
CA SER A 20 -6.20 -17.12 55.54
C SER A 20 -5.87 -17.31 57.05
N PRO A 21 -5.49 -16.30 57.90
CA PRO A 21 -5.64 -14.84 57.76
C PRO A 21 -4.56 -13.93 58.46
N LEU A 22 -4.92 -12.65 58.63
CA LEU A 22 -4.59 -11.68 59.71
C LEU A 22 -3.61 -10.51 59.45
N GLU A 23 -4.08 -9.35 59.89
CA GLU A 23 -3.52 -8.00 59.76
C GLU A 23 -2.46 -7.67 60.83
N ALA A 24 -1.49 -6.81 60.48
CA ALA A 24 -0.78 -5.94 61.44
C ALA A 24 -0.08 -4.75 60.75
N GLN A 25 -0.84 -3.68 60.55
CA GLN A 25 -0.52 -2.24 60.56
C GLN A 25 0.97 -1.72 60.55
N ALA A 26 1.17 -0.74 59.66
CA ALA A 26 1.99 0.49 59.79
C ALA A 26 3.36 0.63 59.06
N ASP A 27 3.38 1.61 58.16
CA ASP A 27 4.47 2.51 57.72
C ASP A 27 5.81 1.98 57.20
N CYS A 28 5.97 2.07 55.87
CA CYS A 28 7.26 2.36 55.22
C CYS A 28 7.04 3.10 53.88
N ASN A 29 7.91 4.08 53.58
CA ASN A 29 7.98 4.73 52.27
C ASN A 29 8.55 3.75 51.23
N ALA A 30 7.73 3.27 50.29
CA ALA A 30 8.16 2.68 49.01
C ALA A 30 6.96 2.13 48.22
N CYS A 31 6.79 2.53 46.96
CA CYS A 31 6.18 1.65 45.95
C CYS A 31 6.93 1.69 44.60
N PRO A 32 8.21 1.30 44.55
CA PRO A 32 8.83 0.88 43.31
C PRO A 32 8.31 -0.52 42.93
N ALA A 33 7.72 -0.64 41.74
CA ALA A 33 7.51 -1.88 41.00
C ALA A 33 7.04 -3.12 41.81
N CYS A 34 5.72 -3.26 42.01
CA CYS A 34 5.10 -4.54 42.36
C CYS A 34 3.78 -4.73 41.61
N VAL A 35 3.56 -5.95 41.12
CA VAL A 35 2.32 -6.35 40.42
C VAL A 35 1.16 -6.39 41.41
N GLY A 36 0.10 -5.63 41.11
CA GLY A 36 -1.24 -5.84 41.68
C GLY A 36 -1.61 -4.99 42.89
N CYS A 37 -1.91 -3.70 42.68
CA CYS A 37 -2.82 -2.95 43.53
C CYS A 37 -4.21 -3.61 43.49
N THR A 38 -4.47 -4.53 44.44
CA THR A 38 -5.68 -5.37 44.44
C THR A 38 -6.90 -4.54 44.86
N GLY A 39 -7.48 -3.81 43.90
CA GLY A 39 -8.60 -2.89 44.13
C GLY A 39 -8.56 -1.60 43.30
N CYS A 40 -7.47 -1.33 42.56
CA CYS A 40 -7.40 -0.23 41.60
C CYS A 40 -7.78 -0.76 40.21
N PRO A 41 -8.80 -0.21 39.52
CA PRO A 41 -9.21 -0.62 38.18
C PRO A 41 -8.46 0.11 37.06
N ASP A 42 -7.46 0.95 37.38
CA ASP A 42 -6.67 1.66 36.38
C ASP A 42 -5.76 0.70 35.57
N SER A 43 -5.80 0.84 34.25
CA SER A 43 -5.02 0.04 33.29
C SER A 43 -3.75 0.72 32.76
N PHE A 44 -3.51 1.98 33.12
CA PHE A 44 -2.43 2.84 32.63
C PHE A 44 -1.23 2.91 33.61
N GLU A 45 -1.38 2.33 34.79
CA GLU A 45 -0.33 2.18 35.80
C GLU A 45 0.80 1.21 35.36
N PRO A 46 2.09 1.49 35.67
CA PRO A 46 2.58 2.61 36.48
C PRO A 46 2.77 3.92 35.70
N ASN A 47 2.09 4.99 36.11
CA ASN A 47 2.28 6.35 35.55
C ASN A 47 2.53 7.44 36.62
N ASP A 48 2.58 7.06 37.90
CA ASP A 48 2.88 7.83 39.13
C ASP A 48 4.13 8.77 39.11
N VAL A 49 5.00 8.65 38.09
CA VAL A 49 6.33 9.26 38.08
C VAL A 49 6.65 10.01 36.80
N ARG A 50 7.42 11.09 36.95
CA ARG A 50 7.90 11.94 35.84
C ARG A 50 9.36 11.60 35.46
N PRO A 51 9.67 11.31 34.18
CA PRO A 51 8.76 11.19 33.04
C PRO A 51 8.03 9.83 32.99
N ALA A 52 6.72 9.86 32.77
CA ALA A 52 5.97 8.66 32.42
C ALA A 52 6.27 8.24 30.97
N THR A 53 6.34 6.93 30.72
CA THR A 53 6.67 6.34 29.42
C THR A 53 5.68 5.24 29.06
N GLY A 54 4.85 5.46 28.03
CA GLY A 54 3.95 4.42 27.50
C GLY A 54 2.64 4.95 26.90
N TRP A 55 2.05 6.00 27.48
CA TRP A 55 0.68 6.42 27.17
C TRP A 55 0.60 7.89 26.73
N SER A 56 0.63 8.15 25.42
CA SER A 56 0.59 9.51 24.87
C SER A 56 -0.84 10.06 24.81
N LEU A 57 -1.05 11.29 25.30
CA LEU A 57 -2.35 11.98 25.28
C LEU A 57 -2.72 12.56 23.88
N ALA A 58 -2.05 12.11 22.81
CA ALA A 58 -2.18 12.64 21.46
C ALA A 58 -3.51 12.24 20.79
N GLY A 59 -4.46 13.17 20.66
CA GLY A 59 -5.67 12.98 19.86
C GLY A 59 -6.66 11.94 20.41
N ALA A 60 -6.45 11.48 21.64
CA ALA A 60 -7.25 10.48 22.32
C ALA A 60 -7.88 11.04 23.60
N THR A 61 -9.01 10.46 23.99
CA THR A 61 -9.67 10.72 25.27
C THR A 61 -9.51 9.47 26.14
N TYR A 62 -8.93 9.65 27.32
CA TYR A 62 -8.67 8.57 28.28
C TYR A 62 -9.66 8.63 29.44
N LEU A 63 -10.01 7.44 29.94
CA LEU A 63 -10.84 7.23 31.11
C LEU A 63 -9.98 6.45 32.12
N SER A 64 -9.60 7.11 33.21
CA SER A 64 -8.57 6.67 34.18
C SER A 64 -9.01 7.00 35.61
N TYR A 65 -8.38 6.41 36.62
CA TYR A 65 -8.82 6.35 38.02
C TYR A 65 -7.68 6.69 38.97
N LEU A 66 -7.73 7.85 39.60
CA LEU A 66 -6.85 8.14 40.74
C LEU A 66 -7.19 7.22 41.93
N CYS A 67 -6.23 6.40 42.31
CA CYS A 67 -6.26 5.50 43.46
C CYS A 67 -5.63 6.13 44.73
N ASP A 68 -5.54 5.37 45.83
CA ASP A 68 -5.15 5.93 47.15
C ASP A 68 -3.68 6.41 47.17
N ARG A 69 -3.48 7.74 47.04
CA ARG A 69 -2.20 8.49 46.96
C ARG A 69 -1.51 8.49 45.59
N ASP A 70 -2.27 8.16 44.56
CA ASP A 70 -1.92 8.15 43.13
C ASP A 70 -1.73 9.57 42.54
N VAL A 71 -0.83 9.70 41.56
CA VAL A 71 -0.60 10.93 40.77
C VAL A 71 -0.25 10.59 39.30
N ASP A 72 -1.25 10.50 38.44
CA ASP A 72 -1.05 10.24 37.01
C ASP A 72 -0.19 11.31 36.29
N PHE A 73 0.82 10.88 35.53
CA PHE A 73 1.50 11.70 34.52
C PHE A 73 1.26 11.19 33.09
N TRP A 74 0.86 12.09 32.20
CA TRP A 74 0.53 11.81 30.80
C TRP A 74 1.45 12.60 29.86
N PRO A 75 2.33 11.96 29.07
CA PRO A 75 3.09 12.64 28.03
C PRO A 75 2.21 13.17 26.90
N LEU A 76 2.53 14.38 26.43
CA LEU A 76 2.07 14.93 25.15
C LEU A 76 3.14 14.66 24.08
N PRO A 77 2.75 14.63 22.78
CA PRO A 77 3.72 14.59 21.69
C PRO A 77 4.61 15.83 21.67
N ASP A 78 5.71 15.80 20.91
CA ASP A 78 6.57 16.97 20.72
C ASP A 78 5.79 18.09 20.03
N LEU A 79 5.61 19.22 20.74
CA LEU A 79 4.83 20.36 20.25
C LEU A 79 5.73 21.39 19.57
N VAL A 80 5.30 21.91 18.42
CA VAL A 80 6.04 22.89 17.62
C VAL A 80 5.46 24.30 17.73
N SER A 81 6.29 25.30 17.44
CA SER A 81 5.89 26.72 17.47
C SER A 81 4.71 27.00 16.54
N GLY A 82 3.68 27.68 17.05
CA GLY A 82 2.45 28.00 16.34
C GLY A 82 1.25 27.14 16.74
N GLN A 83 1.46 25.96 17.34
CA GLN A 83 0.35 25.10 17.76
C GLN A 83 -0.41 25.70 18.95
N ARG A 84 -1.73 25.51 18.96
CA ARG A 84 -2.60 25.80 20.11
C ARG A 84 -3.20 24.49 20.61
N ILE A 85 -3.00 24.16 21.88
CA ILE A 85 -3.50 22.91 22.48
C ILE A 85 -4.51 23.25 23.58
N LEU A 86 -5.58 22.47 23.69
CA LEU A 86 -6.49 22.46 24.83
C LEU A 86 -6.46 21.09 25.47
N VAL A 87 -6.03 21.06 26.73
CA VAL A 87 -6.15 19.90 27.61
C VAL A 87 -7.41 20.11 28.45
N THR A 88 -8.33 19.15 28.46
CA THR A 88 -9.50 19.16 29.34
C THR A 88 -9.53 17.93 30.24
N LEU A 89 -9.95 18.17 31.48
CA LEU A 89 -10.16 17.19 32.52
C LEU A 89 -11.63 17.32 32.95
N GLU A 90 -12.43 16.34 32.58
CA GLU A 90 -13.90 16.36 32.61
C GLU A 90 -14.45 15.13 33.36
N ASP A 91 -15.78 15.10 33.58
CA ASP A 91 -16.50 14.04 34.29
C ASP A 91 -15.96 13.74 35.71
N LEU A 92 -15.44 14.77 36.38
CA LEU A 92 -14.68 14.59 37.61
C LEU A 92 -15.50 14.02 38.79
N PRO A 93 -15.03 12.94 39.44
CA PRO A 93 -15.73 12.35 40.59
C PRO A 93 -15.57 13.20 41.87
N GLN A 94 -14.49 14.00 41.96
CA GLN A 94 -14.19 15.00 43.00
C GLN A 94 -13.35 16.13 42.39
N ASP A 95 -13.13 17.19 43.16
CA ASP A 95 -12.17 18.27 42.91
C ASP A 95 -10.74 17.71 42.70
N TYR A 96 -10.28 17.65 41.43
CA TYR A 96 -8.98 17.11 41.00
C TYR A 96 -8.18 18.19 40.26
N ASP A 97 -6.92 18.42 40.62
CA ASP A 97 -6.11 19.50 40.04
C ASP A 97 -5.42 19.07 38.73
N LEU A 98 -5.58 19.88 37.66
CA LEU A 98 -4.85 19.71 36.40
C LEU A 98 -3.58 20.57 36.38
N SER A 99 -2.44 20.02 35.95
CA SER A 99 -1.16 20.75 35.79
C SER A 99 -0.45 20.37 34.49
N ILE A 100 0.27 21.32 33.86
CA ILE A 100 1.10 21.03 32.68
C ILE A 100 2.55 21.50 32.85
N PHE A 101 3.47 20.60 32.53
CA PHE A 101 4.92 20.74 32.65
C PHE A 101 5.58 20.88 31.27
N THR A 102 6.54 21.80 31.19
CA THR A 102 7.41 22.01 30.01
C THR A 102 8.47 20.93 29.84
N PRO A 103 9.17 20.90 28.68
CA PRO A 103 10.38 20.09 28.48
C PRO A 103 11.44 20.28 29.58
N SER A 104 11.63 21.51 30.07
CA SER A 104 12.56 21.82 31.17
C SER A 104 12.08 21.36 32.55
N GLY A 105 10.79 21.06 32.70
CA GLY A 105 10.16 20.60 33.93
C GLY A 105 9.55 21.68 34.82
N GLU A 106 9.41 22.89 34.32
CA GLU A 106 8.64 23.95 34.98
C GLU A 106 7.13 23.79 34.70
N VAL A 107 6.30 24.02 35.73
CA VAL A 107 4.83 24.09 35.58
C VAL A 107 4.47 25.44 34.96
N GLN A 108 3.87 25.45 33.77
CA GLN A 108 3.52 26.69 33.05
C GLN A 108 2.01 26.99 33.01
N GLY A 109 1.18 25.98 33.31
CA GLY A 109 -0.26 26.10 33.46
C GLY A 109 -0.76 25.19 34.58
N TYR A 110 -1.76 25.65 35.31
CA TYR A 110 -2.53 24.87 36.27
C TYR A 110 -3.98 25.33 36.23
N SER A 111 -4.90 24.40 36.48
CA SER A 111 -6.31 24.67 36.70
C SER A 111 -6.74 23.89 37.96
N THR A 112 -7.59 24.52 38.76
CA THR A 112 -8.10 24.02 40.05
C THR A 112 -9.53 24.54 40.23
N ASP A 113 -10.35 24.42 39.20
CA ASP A 113 -11.72 24.95 39.18
C ASP A 113 -12.67 24.00 39.92
N PRO A 114 -13.24 24.42 41.07
CA PRO A 114 -14.07 23.54 41.89
C PRO A 114 -15.43 23.16 41.26
N GLU A 115 -15.75 23.64 40.05
CA GLU A 115 -17.02 23.37 39.35
C GLU A 115 -17.05 22.03 38.55
N ARG A 116 -16.14 21.10 38.85
CA ARG A 116 -16.02 19.70 38.30
C ARG A 116 -15.43 19.52 36.90
N ASN A 117 -14.99 20.57 36.21
CA ASN A 117 -14.22 20.43 34.97
C ASN A 117 -13.04 21.40 35.02
N ASP A 118 -11.86 20.94 34.61
CA ASP A 118 -10.64 21.74 34.50
C ASP A 118 -10.15 21.81 33.05
N ALA A 119 -9.62 22.97 32.64
CA ALA A 119 -9.15 23.17 31.28
C ALA A 119 -7.91 24.06 31.23
N ILE A 120 -6.90 23.63 30.47
CA ILE A 120 -5.69 24.43 30.22
C ILE A 120 -5.50 24.57 28.71
N GLN A 121 -5.50 25.82 28.24
CA GLN A 121 -5.19 26.17 26.86
C GLN A 121 -3.76 26.74 26.75
N LEU A 122 -3.01 26.24 25.77
CA LEU A 122 -1.63 26.63 25.45
C LEU A 122 -1.52 27.22 24.04
N GLU A 123 -0.52 28.09 23.84
CA GLU A 123 -0.06 28.57 22.54
C GLU A 123 1.47 28.47 22.50
N ILE A 124 1.97 27.53 21.69
CA ILE A 124 3.37 27.09 21.65
C ILE A 124 4.20 28.04 20.77
N GLY A 125 5.46 28.28 21.14
CA GLY A 125 6.35 29.22 20.47
C GLY A 125 6.52 30.57 21.18
N THR A 126 5.96 30.72 22.38
CA THR A 126 6.17 31.90 23.24
C THR A 126 7.29 31.66 24.26
N GLU A 127 7.87 32.72 24.84
CA GLU A 127 8.85 32.58 25.94
C GLU A 127 8.29 31.78 27.14
N ARG A 128 6.96 31.78 27.31
CA ARG A 128 6.25 31.05 28.36
C ARG A 128 5.97 29.58 28.00
N TYR A 129 5.83 29.28 26.71
CA TYR A 129 5.48 27.97 26.19
C TYR A 129 6.40 27.62 24.99
N PRO A 130 7.68 27.26 25.25
CA PRO A 130 8.62 26.90 24.20
C PRO A 130 8.25 25.56 23.53
N PRO A 131 8.67 25.29 22.27
CA PRO A 131 8.47 24.00 21.62
C PRO A 131 9.22 22.85 22.32
N GLY A 132 8.73 21.63 22.17
CA GLY A 132 9.27 20.36 22.72
C GLY A 132 8.21 19.49 23.40
N SER A 133 8.64 18.44 24.11
CA SER A 133 7.77 17.47 24.80
C SER A 133 7.18 18.02 26.09
N TYR A 134 5.85 18.05 26.19
CA TYR A 134 5.12 18.45 27.41
C TYR A 134 4.61 17.23 28.19
N GLN A 135 4.29 17.42 29.47
CA GLN A 135 3.60 16.40 30.26
C GLN A 135 2.48 17.01 31.09
N VAL A 136 1.31 16.39 31.05
CA VAL A 136 0.15 16.69 31.89
C VAL A 136 0.27 15.87 33.18
N ARG A 137 -0.25 16.40 34.28
CA ARG A 137 -0.41 15.69 35.55
C ARG A 137 -1.82 15.92 36.09
N VAL A 138 -2.45 14.85 36.52
CA VAL A 138 -3.73 14.85 37.26
C VAL A 138 -3.43 14.43 38.70
N ARG A 139 -4.12 15.00 39.69
CA ARG A 139 -4.01 14.59 41.10
C ARG A 139 -5.25 15.00 41.89
N PRO A 140 -5.52 14.41 43.07
CA PRO A 140 -6.55 14.92 43.96
C PRO A 140 -6.27 16.39 44.35
N GLY A 141 -7.30 17.22 44.32
CA GLY A 141 -7.25 18.63 44.72
C GLY A 141 -7.09 18.80 46.23
N ILE A 142 -6.87 20.03 46.70
CA ILE A 142 -6.60 20.31 48.13
C ILE A 142 -7.77 19.88 49.03
N THR A 143 -8.99 19.88 48.49
CA THR A 143 -10.22 19.44 49.16
C THR A 143 -10.75 18.08 48.71
N GLY A 144 -10.17 17.50 47.65
CA GLY A 144 -10.57 16.21 47.09
C GLY A 144 -9.81 15.04 47.69
N THR A 145 -10.49 13.91 47.88
CA THR A 145 -9.84 12.60 48.05
C THR A 145 -9.99 11.81 46.77
N ALA A 146 -8.97 11.02 46.42
CA ALA A 146 -9.03 10.04 45.34
C ALA A 146 -10.29 9.15 45.45
N GLN A 147 -10.84 8.75 44.30
CA GLN A 147 -12.01 7.87 44.20
C GLN A 147 -11.67 6.64 43.35
N PRO A 148 -11.07 5.59 43.93
CA PRO A 148 -10.55 4.44 43.19
C PRO A 148 -11.58 3.68 42.33
N ASN A 149 -12.88 3.92 42.51
CA ASN A 149 -13.97 3.26 41.79
C ASN A 149 -14.78 4.21 40.89
N SER A 150 -14.27 5.41 40.61
CA SER A 150 -14.94 6.38 39.73
C SER A 150 -13.89 7.10 38.88
N PRO A 151 -13.95 6.98 37.55
CA PRO A 151 -12.92 7.51 36.70
C PRO A 151 -13.05 9.02 36.53
N TYR A 152 -11.99 9.65 36.05
CA TYR A 152 -12.01 10.95 35.39
C TYR A 152 -11.86 10.76 33.87
N THR A 153 -12.26 11.77 33.09
CA THR A 153 -12.01 11.82 31.65
C THR A 153 -10.97 12.88 31.33
N LEU A 154 -9.88 12.51 30.65
CA LEU A 154 -8.81 13.42 30.25
C LEU A 154 -8.62 13.39 28.74
N SER A 155 -8.59 14.57 28.11
CA SER A 155 -8.33 14.71 26.69
C SER A 155 -7.30 15.81 26.43
N ALA A 156 -6.54 15.67 25.34
CA ALA A 156 -5.81 16.79 24.76
C ALA A 156 -6.08 16.87 23.25
N ARG A 157 -6.51 18.04 22.80
CA ARG A 157 -6.86 18.33 21.41
C ARG A 157 -6.17 19.58 20.91
N GLU A 158 -5.79 19.55 19.65
CA GLU A 158 -5.26 20.73 18.98
C GLU A 158 -6.40 21.68 18.59
N LEU A 159 -6.33 22.93 19.06
CA LEU A 159 -7.23 24.01 18.71
C LEU A 159 -6.78 24.81 17.49
N SER A 160 -5.55 24.60 17.01
CA SER A 160 -5.02 25.25 15.80
C SER A 160 -6.02 25.13 14.66
N CYS A 161 -6.56 26.27 14.22
CA CYS A 161 -7.19 26.34 12.91
C CYS A 161 -6.03 26.39 11.93
N ARG A 162 -5.69 25.28 11.27
CA ARG A 162 -4.78 25.35 10.13
C ARG A 162 -5.50 26.15 9.04
N ARG A 163 -5.19 27.44 8.96
CA ARG A 163 -4.78 27.93 7.65
C ARG A 163 -3.48 27.21 7.36
N ASP A 164 -3.50 26.39 6.31
CA ASP A 164 -2.41 26.12 5.37
C ASP A 164 -2.64 24.75 4.71
N GLU A 165 -2.82 24.80 3.38
CA GLU A 165 -2.47 23.91 2.26
C GLU A 165 -2.30 22.38 2.39
N HIS A 166 -2.25 21.76 3.58
CA HIS A 166 -2.04 20.31 3.73
C HIS A 166 -2.59 19.77 5.05
N ASP A 167 -3.88 19.38 5.08
CA ASP A 167 -4.42 18.42 6.05
C ASP A 167 -5.71 17.78 5.51
N SER A 168 -6.00 16.55 5.94
CA SER A 168 -7.04 15.69 5.38
C SER A 168 -8.49 16.04 5.77
N VAL A 169 -8.74 17.27 6.24
CA VAL A 169 -10.08 17.82 6.51
C VAL A 169 -10.59 18.56 5.26
N ARG A 170 -11.34 17.81 4.44
CA ARG A 170 -11.52 17.98 2.98
C ARG A 170 -12.15 19.27 2.41
N PHE A 171 -12.38 20.37 3.15
CA PHE A 171 -13.18 21.50 2.62
C PHE A 171 -12.70 22.95 2.87
N GLU A 172 -11.72 23.22 3.73
CA GLU A 172 -11.28 24.58 4.14
C GLU A 172 -10.39 25.32 3.10
N ALA A 173 -10.59 25.08 1.80
CA ALA A 173 -9.85 25.73 0.70
C ALA A 173 -10.71 26.72 -0.10
N ASN A 174 -11.97 26.85 0.28
CA ASN A 174 -13.07 27.44 -0.49
C ASN A 174 -13.40 28.89 -0.10
N ASP A 175 -12.55 29.59 0.67
CA ASP A 175 -12.67 30.97 1.20
C ASP A 175 -13.11 32.06 0.18
N ARG A 176 -13.05 31.75 -1.12
CA ARG A 176 -13.22 32.70 -2.23
C ARG A 176 -14.03 32.11 -3.38
N PRO A 177 -14.79 32.94 -4.14
CA PRO A 177 -15.65 32.43 -5.22
C PRO A 177 -14.92 31.65 -6.32
N SER A 178 -13.63 31.94 -6.56
CA SER A 178 -12.81 31.23 -7.53
C SER A 178 -12.32 29.85 -7.06
N HIS A 179 -12.52 29.51 -5.79
CA HIS A 179 -12.22 28.23 -5.16
C HIS A 179 -13.49 27.51 -4.67
N ALA A 180 -14.67 27.94 -5.15
CA ALA A 180 -15.93 27.36 -4.72
C ALA A 180 -15.97 25.85 -4.99
N VAL A 181 -16.42 25.06 -4.01
CA VAL A 181 -16.56 23.61 -4.13
C VAL A 181 -17.57 23.29 -5.24
N VAL A 182 -17.09 22.80 -6.38
CA VAL A 182 -17.94 22.54 -7.56
C VAL A 182 -18.78 21.30 -7.35
N LEU A 183 -20.09 21.48 -7.29
CA LEU A 183 -21.08 20.43 -7.04
C LEU A 183 -21.48 19.77 -8.36
N GLY A 184 -20.83 18.66 -8.70
CA GLY A 184 -21.10 17.86 -9.90
C GLY A 184 -22.59 17.54 -10.12
N ASP A 185 -23.04 17.64 -11.37
CA ASP A 185 -24.47 17.65 -11.74
C ASP A 185 -25.22 16.35 -11.41
N GLU A 186 -24.46 15.29 -11.19
CA GLU A 186 -24.92 13.92 -11.00
C GLU A 186 -25.75 13.72 -9.74
N VAL A 187 -25.68 14.63 -8.77
CA VAL A 187 -26.38 14.54 -7.49
C VAL A 187 -27.51 15.57 -7.45
N ALA A 188 -28.70 15.13 -7.03
CA ALA A 188 -29.89 15.98 -6.87
C ALA A 188 -29.88 16.80 -5.57
N SER A 189 -29.11 16.35 -4.59
CA SER A 189 -29.02 16.90 -3.23
C SER A 189 -27.61 16.63 -2.69
N TYR A 190 -26.77 17.64 -2.68
CA TYR A 190 -25.54 17.65 -1.89
C TYR A 190 -25.92 17.82 -0.41
N ALA A 191 -25.27 17.09 0.48
CA ALA A 191 -25.46 17.22 1.93
C ALA A 191 -24.14 16.98 2.67
N ARG A 192 -23.82 17.88 3.61
CA ARG A 192 -22.69 17.80 4.53
C ARG A 192 -23.10 18.28 5.91
N ALA A 193 -22.51 17.67 6.93
CA ALA A 193 -22.71 18.02 8.33
C ALA A 193 -21.36 18.30 8.97
N GLY A 194 -21.32 19.14 10.00
CA GLY A 194 -20.09 19.55 10.67
C GLY A 194 -19.12 20.35 9.80
N LEU A 195 -19.64 21.12 8.83
CA LEU A 195 -18.84 22.15 8.17
C LEU A 195 -18.52 23.25 9.18
N THR A 196 -17.35 23.85 9.07
CA THR A 196 -16.81 24.74 10.11
C THR A 196 -16.41 26.06 9.49
N LEU A 197 -16.59 27.18 10.22
CA LEU A 197 -15.99 28.46 9.86
C LEU A 197 -14.82 28.79 10.82
N CYS A 198 -13.68 29.12 10.25
CA CYS A 198 -12.52 29.58 10.99
C CYS A 198 -12.68 31.05 11.46
N PRO A 199 -12.11 31.43 12.62
CA PRO A 199 -12.05 32.84 13.03
C PRO A 199 -11.19 33.69 12.09
N GLY A 200 -11.72 34.80 11.57
CA GLY A 200 -10.91 35.77 10.80
C GLY A 200 -11.53 36.31 9.51
N GLY A 201 -12.82 36.11 9.25
CA GLY A 201 -13.49 36.56 8.03
C GLY A 201 -13.56 35.49 6.94
N ASP A 202 -13.56 34.23 7.36
CA ASP A 202 -13.73 33.02 6.57
C ASP A 202 -15.14 32.93 5.92
N GLN A 203 -15.21 32.27 4.77
CA GLN A 203 -16.38 32.23 3.89
C GLN A 203 -16.38 30.96 3.02
N ASP A 204 -17.21 29.98 3.32
CA ASP A 204 -17.36 28.84 2.43
C ASP A 204 -18.08 29.21 1.12
N TRP A 205 -17.49 28.87 -0.02
CA TRP A 205 -18.14 28.96 -1.32
C TRP A 205 -18.41 27.56 -1.92
N PHE A 206 -19.58 27.39 -2.52
CA PHE A 206 -19.99 26.18 -3.25
C PHE A 206 -20.57 26.59 -4.62
N GLU A 207 -20.29 25.85 -5.68
CA GLU A 207 -20.72 26.21 -7.05
C GLU A 207 -21.61 25.14 -7.67
N ARG A 208 -22.66 25.56 -8.38
CA ARG A 208 -23.52 24.71 -9.20
C ARG A 208 -23.86 25.39 -10.52
N HIS A 209 -23.66 24.70 -11.63
CA HIS A 209 -24.08 25.18 -12.95
C HIS A 209 -25.58 24.92 -13.16
N LEU A 210 -26.35 25.96 -13.50
CA LEU A 210 -27.80 25.89 -13.67
C LEU A 210 -28.25 26.52 -15.01
N GLU A 211 -29.42 26.10 -15.49
CA GLU A 211 -30.05 26.62 -16.72
C GLU A 211 -31.39 27.30 -16.46
N GLY A 212 -31.88 28.03 -17.46
CA GLY A 212 -33.17 28.72 -17.41
C GLY A 212 -34.35 27.81 -17.12
N GLY A 213 -34.97 28.00 -15.94
CA GLY A 213 -36.10 27.22 -15.45
C GLY A 213 -35.78 26.21 -14.35
N ASP A 214 -34.49 25.93 -14.10
CA ASP A 214 -34.05 25.11 -12.96
C ASP A 214 -34.43 25.77 -11.62
N GLU A 215 -34.61 24.95 -10.58
CA GLU A 215 -34.93 25.41 -9.22
C GLU A 215 -33.90 24.85 -8.24
N VAL A 216 -33.24 25.73 -7.50
CA VAL A 216 -32.22 25.39 -6.50
C VAL A 216 -32.74 25.74 -5.10
N THR A 217 -32.52 24.84 -4.15
CA THR A 217 -32.84 25.04 -2.74
C THR A 217 -31.59 24.83 -1.91
N VAL A 218 -31.28 25.77 -1.02
CA VAL A 218 -30.18 25.67 -0.06
C VAL A 218 -30.79 25.65 1.33
N LEU A 219 -30.48 24.65 2.14
CA LEU A 219 -30.85 24.55 3.54
C LEU A 219 -29.59 24.56 4.41
N VAL A 220 -29.65 25.22 5.57
CA VAL A 220 -28.52 25.31 6.52
C VAL A 220 -29.02 25.12 7.95
N ASP A 221 -28.45 24.16 8.69
CA ASP A 221 -28.68 23.96 10.13
C ASP A 221 -27.46 24.39 10.95
N TYR A 222 -27.68 24.91 12.16
CA TYR A 222 -26.63 25.28 13.12
C TYR A 222 -27.23 25.52 14.52
N PRO A 223 -26.51 25.16 15.62
CA PRO A 223 -27.03 25.28 16.98
C PRO A 223 -27.08 26.74 17.49
N ARG A 224 -28.28 27.22 17.83
CA ARG A 224 -28.50 28.53 18.47
C ARG A 224 -28.24 28.48 19.99
N SER A 225 -26.98 28.36 20.41
CA SER A 225 -26.60 28.67 21.80
C SER A 225 -26.72 30.18 22.05
N PRO A 226 -27.20 30.66 23.22
CA PRO A 226 -27.36 32.09 23.47
C PRO A 226 -26.03 32.85 23.43
N GLY A 227 -25.73 33.48 22.28
CA GLY A 227 -24.50 34.23 22.03
C GLY A 227 -23.45 33.53 21.17
N SER A 228 -23.76 32.43 20.47
CA SER A 228 -22.77 31.70 19.65
C SER A 228 -22.27 32.48 18.43
N PHE A 229 -23.12 32.69 17.41
CA PHE A 229 -22.78 33.39 16.16
C PHE A 229 -24.04 33.65 15.30
N GLU A 230 -23.94 34.52 14.29
CA GLU A 230 -24.94 34.68 13.22
C GLU A 230 -24.30 34.29 11.88
N LEU A 231 -24.94 33.42 11.11
CA LEU A 231 -24.51 33.03 9.76
C LEU A 231 -25.35 33.74 8.70
N ASP A 232 -24.69 34.32 7.70
CA ASP A 232 -25.27 34.79 6.46
C ASP A 232 -25.12 33.71 5.38
N VAL A 233 -26.19 33.46 4.62
CA VAL A 233 -26.19 32.50 3.49
C VAL A 233 -26.87 33.14 2.29
N CYS A 234 -26.15 33.24 1.18
CA CYS A 234 -26.65 33.83 -0.06
C CYS A 234 -26.24 33.03 -1.30
N LEU A 235 -27.11 33.06 -2.31
CA LEU A 235 -26.88 32.56 -3.66
C LEU A 235 -26.55 33.74 -4.58
N PHE A 236 -25.49 33.61 -5.36
CA PHE A 236 -25.02 34.58 -6.35
C PHE A 236 -25.10 33.99 -7.76
N GLY A 237 -25.30 34.86 -8.76
CA GLY A 237 -25.15 34.52 -10.18
C GLY A 237 -23.68 34.57 -10.63
N ALA A 238 -23.45 34.41 -11.93
CA ALA A 238 -22.11 34.38 -12.52
C ALA A 238 -21.34 35.72 -12.39
N ASP A 239 -22.04 36.84 -12.22
CA ASP A 239 -21.50 38.19 -12.08
C ASP A 239 -20.92 38.47 -10.68
N LEU A 240 -21.41 37.77 -9.65
CA LEU A 240 -21.02 37.88 -8.23
C LEU A 240 -21.21 39.29 -7.59
N GLU A 241 -21.66 40.30 -8.33
CA GLU A 241 -21.84 41.66 -7.81
C GLU A 241 -22.94 41.76 -6.75
N HIS A 242 -24.05 41.03 -6.94
CA HIS A 242 -25.22 41.07 -6.07
C HIS A 242 -25.80 39.65 -5.88
N PRO A 243 -26.26 39.28 -4.66
CA PRO A 243 -26.92 38.00 -4.45
C PRO A 243 -28.30 37.99 -5.10
N VAL A 244 -28.64 36.89 -5.77
CA VAL A 244 -29.95 36.66 -6.40
C VAL A 244 -30.99 36.17 -5.39
N ALA A 245 -30.54 35.57 -4.29
CA ALA A 245 -31.35 35.19 -3.13
C ALA A 245 -30.47 35.11 -1.87
N CYS A 246 -31.04 35.37 -0.70
CA CYS A 246 -30.42 35.15 0.60
C CYS A 246 -31.44 34.57 1.58
N ILE A 247 -30.96 33.96 2.67
CA ILE A 247 -31.81 33.63 3.82
C ILE A 247 -32.28 34.94 4.51
N ASP A 248 -33.55 35.00 4.90
CA ASP A 248 -34.17 36.13 5.62
C ASP A 248 -34.44 35.74 7.09
N ASP A 249 -33.57 36.14 8.01
CA ASP A 249 -33.63 35.78 9.43
C ASP A 249 -34.91 36.23 10.17
N SER A 250 -35.79 37.03 9.55
CA SER A 250 -36.82 37.79 10.26
C SER A 250 -37.80 36.96 11.10
N ARG A 251 -38.01 35.67 10.79
CA ARG A 251 -38.84 34.71 11.59
C ARG A 251 -38.39 33.24 11.56
N ASP A 252 -37.13 32.96 11.21
CA ASP A 252 -36.51 31.61 11.07
C ASP A 252 -36.92 30.74 9.86
N PRO A 253 -36.46 31.08 8.64
CA PRO A 253 -36.34 30.16 7.51
C PRO A 253 -34.88 29.74 7.33
N ARG A 254 -34.52 28.52 7.77
CA ARG A 254 -33.21 27.88 7.53
C ARG A 254 -32.97 27.44 6.08
N GLN A 255 -33.60 28.12 5.13
CA GLN A 255 -33.69 27.72 3.73
C GLN A 255 -33.90 28.93 2.83
N LEU A 256 -33.22 28.95 1.68
CA LEU A 256 -33.60 29.74 0.51
C LEU A 256 -33.96 28.80 -0.65
N THR A 257 -34.91 29.20 -1.49
CA THR A 257 -35.25 28.53 -2.75
C THR A 257 -35.31 29.58 -3.85
N TYR A 258 -34.62 29.33 -4.96
CA TYR A 258 -34.51 30.24 -6.09
C TYR A 258 -34.77 29.51 -7.41
N LYS A 259 -35.56 30.15 -8.28
CA LYS A 259 -35.87 29.64 -9.62
C LYS A 259 -35.15 30.46 -10.67
N VAL A 260 -34.30 29.80 -11.45
CA VAL A 260 -33.45 30.43 -12.45
C VAL A 260 -34.32 31.03 -13.57
N PRO A 261 -34.21 32.34 -13.86
CA PRO A 261 -34.93 32.96 -14.97
C PRO A 261 -34.60 32.29 -16.29
N SER A 262 -35.55 32.26 -17.23
CA SER A 262 -35.37 31.61 -18.54
C SER A 262 -34.30 32.31 -19.42
N VAL A 263 -33.04 31.96 -19.19
CA VAL A 263 -31.88 32.35 -19.99
C VAL A 263 -31.49 31.24 -20.97
N ASN A 264 -30.89 31.61 -22.11
CA ASN A 264 -30.56 30.69 -23.20
C ASN A 264 -29.26 29.90 -23.00
N ALA A 265 -28.51 30.18 -21.93
CA ALA A 265 -27.20 29.59 -21.64
C ALA A 265 -27.17 29.04 -20.21
N ARG A 266 -26.28 28.07 -20.00
CA ARG A 266 -26.00 27.44 -18.71
C ARG A 266 -24.89 28.24 -18.01
N GLU A 267 -25.12 28.65 -16.77
CA GLU A 267 -24.26 29.59 -16.04
C GLU A 267 -23.93 29.08 -14.63
N PRO A 268 -22.75 29.42 -14.07
CA PRO A 268 -22.41 29.08 -12.69
C PRO A 268 -23.18 29.96 -11.69
N TYR A 269 -23.81 29.31 -10.72
CA TYR A 269 -24.38 29.94 -9.52
C TYR A 269 -23.59 29.51 -8.30
N ARG A 270 -23.35 30.42 -7.35
CA ARG A 270 -22.51 30.14 -6.17
C ARG A 270 -23.25 30.41 -4.87
N VAL A 271 -23.25 29.44 -3.97
CA VAL A 271 -23.67 29.61 -2.58
C VAL A 271 -22.47 30.10 -1.78
N ARG A 272 -22.69 31.09 -0.92
CA ARG A 272 -21.71 31.63 0.02
C ARG A 272 -22.28 31.54 1.43
N VAL A 273 -21.52 30.98 2.37
CA VAL A 273 -21.82 30.93 3.80
C VAL A 273 -20.74 31.71 4.55
N TRP A 274 -21.09 32.61 5.46
CA TRP A 274 -20.10 33.34 6.27
C TRP A 274 -20.68 33.82 7.61
N ALA A 275 -19.82 34.11 8.59
CA ALA A 275 -20.27 34.65 9.87
C ALA A 275 -20.44 36.19 9.81
N ARG A 276 -21.62 36.70 10.20
CA ARG A 276 -21.93 38.14 10.23
C ARG A 276 -21.18 38.88 11.34
N ALA A 277 -20.91 38.21 12.47
CA ALA A 277 -20.11 38.73 13.58
C ALA A 277 -19.50 37.62 14.45
N TYR A 278 -18.17 37.51 14.48
CA TYR A 278 -17.45 36.70 15.47
C TYR A 278 -17.48 37.40 16.84
N ARG A 279 -18.12 36.79 17.85
CA ARG A 279 -18.21 37.34 19.23
C ARG A 279 -17.67 36.42 20.32
N SER A 280 -17.16 35.24 19.97
CA SER A 280 -16.63 34.22 20.88
C SER A 280 -15.56 33.39 20.14
N PRO A 281 -14.52 32.83 20.79
CA PRO A 281 -13.45 32.07 20.13
C PRO A 281 -13.85 30.63 19.76
N LEU A 282 -15.15 30.34 19.65
CA LEU A 282 -15.67 29.04 19.22
C LEU A 282 -15.72 28.98 17.69
N ARG A 283 -15.39 27.82 17.12
CA ARG A 283 -15.60 27.53 15.70
C ARG A 283 -17.11 27.37 15.42
N PRO A 284 -17.73 28.16 14.53
CA PRO A 284 -19.11 27.93 14.13
C PRO A 284 -19.23 26.67 13.28
N GLU A 285 -19.90 25.64 13.81
CA GLU A 285 -20.27 24.45 13.06
C GLU A 285 -21.67 24.61 12.44
N TYR A 286 -21.84 24.13 11.21
CA TYR A 286 -23.09 24.13 10.48
C TYR A 286 -23.22 22.91 9.54
N ASP A 287 -24.46 22.56 9.23
CA ASP A 287 -24.81 21.55 8.24
C ASP A 287 -25.38 22.24 7.00
N LEU A 288 -25.03 21.77 5.81
CA LEU A 288 -25.42 22.35 4.52
C LEU A 288 -26.06 21.30 3.61
N VAL A 289 -27.20 21.64 3.03
CA VAL A 289 -27.86 20.86 1.98
C VAL A 289 -28.14 21.74 0.77
N ILE A 290 -27.65 21.35 -0.41
CA ILE A 290 -27.92 22.06 -1.67
C ILE A 290 -28.62 21.11 -2.63
N GLN A 291 -29.88 21.40 -2.94
CA GLN A 291 -30.74 20.63 -3.83
C GLN A 291 -30.90 21.35 -5.17
N ALA A 292 -30.67 20.65 -6.27
CA ALA A 292 -30.77 21.17 -7.63
C ALA A 292 -31.14 20.03 -8.60
N PRO A 293 -31.60 20.32 -9.83
CA PRO A 293 -31.95 19.27 -10.79
C PRO A 293 -30.74 18.37 -11.09
N ARG A 294 -30.95 17.06 -11.00
CA ARG A 294 -29.96 16.05 -11.37
C ARG A 294 -29.83 16.00 -12.89
N ARG A 295 -28.64 16.27 -13.41
CA ARG A 295 -28.30 16.11 -14.83
C ARG A 295 -27.10 15.15 -14.87
N ALA A 296 -27.19 14.09 -15.67
CA ALA A 296 -25.99 13.29 -15.92
C ALA A 296 -24.99 14.15 -16.72
N PRO A 297 -23.67 13.92 -16.62
CA PRO A 297 -22.75 14.43 -17.63
C PRO A 297 -23.24 13.88 -18.97
N ALA A 298 -23.08 14.66 -20.05
CA ALA A 298 -23.13 14.05 -21.36
C ALA A 298 -21.90 13.11 -21.43
N PRO A 299 -22.06 11.79 -21.59
CA PRO A 299 -20.90 10.97 -21.92
C PRO A 299 -20.29 11.54 -23.20
N MET A 300 -18.98 11.78 -23.23
CA MET A 300 -18.31 11.91 -24.51
C MET A 300 -18.29 10.51 -25.13
N PRO A 301 -19.04 10.24 -26.22
CA PRO A 301 -18.82 9.01 -26.96
C PRO A 301 -17.37 9.07 -27.49
N PRO A 302 -16.59 7.98 -27.38
CA PRO A 302 -15.23 7.98 -27.90
C PRO A 302 -15.27 8.31 -29.39
N ARG A 303 -14.64 9.43 -29.78
CA ARG A 303 -14.60 9.87 -31.19
C ARG A 303 -13.86 8.89 -32.10
N PHE A 304 -13.15 7.94 -31.52
CA PHE A 304 -12.27 6.99 -32.19
C PHE A 304 -12.63 5.56 -31.75
N PRO A 305 -12.98 4.65 -32.68
CA PRO A 305 -13.48 3.31 -32.35
C PRO A 305 -12.57 2.38 -31.53
N GLY A 306 -11.27 2.70 -31.37
CA GLY A 306 -10.37 1.92 -30.51
C GLY A 306 -10.16 2.51 -29.10
N CYS A 307 -10.71 3.69 -28.81
CA CYS A 307 -10.66 4.31 -27.48
C CYS A 307 -11.85 4.00 -26.58
N ALA A 308 -12.63 2.97 -26.92
CA ALA A 308 -13.64 2.43 -26.02
C ALA A 308 -13.03 1.76 -24.76
N GLU A 309 -11.74 1.39 -24.82
CA GLU A 309 -11.00 0.81 -23.68
C GLU A 309 -10.49 1.89 -22.71
N SER A 310 -9.94 3.01 -23.20
CA SER A 310 -9.56 4.17 -22.35
C SER A 310 -10.74 4.77 -21.57
N ALA A 311 -11.99 4.54 -21.99
CA ALA A 311 -13.19 5.03 -21.29
C ALA A 311 -13.42 4.47 -19.86
N LEU A 312 -12.51 3.64 -19.35
CA LEU A 312 -12.44 3.21 -17.94
C LEU A 312 -11.35 3.94 -17.12
N LEU A 313 -10.39 4.56 -17.80
CA LEU A 313 -9.37 5.46 -17.23
C LEU A 313 -9.81 6.93 -17.39
N GLU A 314 -10.60 7.22 -18.41
CA GLU A 314 -11.02 8.58 -18.73
C GLU A 314 -12.28 9.00 -17.93
N PRO A 315 -12.32 10.25 -17.40
CA PRO A 315 -11.32 11.30 -17.53
C PRO A 315 -10.09 11.09 -16.63
N ASN A 316 -8.90 11.21 -17.20
CA ASN A 316 -7.64 11.34 -16.44
C ASN A 316 -6.69 12.45 -16.95
N ASP A 317 -7.24 13.40 -17.72
CA ASP A 317 -6.57 14.64 -18.19
C ASP A 317 -5.96 15.52 -17.07
N ARG A 318 -6.43 15.42 -15.82
CA ARG A 318 -6.01 16.30 -14.71
C ARG A 318 -5.77 15.55 -13.41
N ILE A 319 -4.91 16.11 -12.57
CA ILE A 319 -4.66 15.62 -11.20
C ILE A 319 -5.97 15.55 -10.40
N SER A 320 -6.87 16.53 -10.56
CA SER A 320 -8.22 16.56 -9.94
C SER A 320 -9.09 15.35 -10.29
N ASP A 321 -8.84 14.73 -11.44
CA ASP A 321 -9.68 13.67 -11.99
C ASP A 321 -9.26 12.31 -11.37
N ILE A 322 -8.01 12.21 -10.88
CA ILE A 322 -7.44 10.96 -10.34
C ILE A 322 -6.99 11.02 -8.87
N GLU A 323 -6.85 12.20 -8.26
CA GLU A 323 -6.25 12.38 -6.92
C GLU A 323 -6.86 11.48 -5.84
N ASN A 324 -8.18 11.35 -5.83
CA ASN A 324 -8.93 10.55 -4.85
C ASN A 324 -9.14 9.09 -5.27
N GLU A 325 -8.82 8.72 -6.52
CA GLU A 325 -9.19 7.45 -7.11
C GLU A 325 -8.06 6.41 -7.01
N SER A 326 -8.30 5.30 -6.31
CA SER A 326 -7.27 4.27 -6.10
C SER A 326 -6.90 3.50 -7.37
N PHE A 327 -7.77 3.50 -8.39
CA PHE A 327 -7.58 2.76 -9.64
C PHE A 327 -6.37 3.23 -10.44
N PHE A 328 -6.03 4.52 -10.36
CA PHE A 328 -4.88 5.13 -11.06
C PHE A 328 -3.56 4.95 -10.32
N LEU A 329 -3.57 4.41 -9.09
CA LEU A 329 -2.35 4.04 -8.40
C LEU A 329 -1.72 2.83 -9.08
N LEU A 330 -0.58 3.05 -9.72
CA LEU A 330 0.30 2.01 -10.22
C LEU A 330 0.96 1.35 -9.00
N SER A 331 0.66 0.08 -8.77
CA SER A 331 1.39 -0.72 -7.80
C SER A 331 2.84 -0.92 -8.28
N ASP A 332 3.76 -1.17 -7.35
CA ASP A 332 5.17 -1.41 -7.67
C ASP A 332 5.36 -2.53 -8.71
N GLY A 333 5.88 -2.17 -9.88
CA GLY A 333 6.11 -3.09 -11.01
C GLY A 333 4.84 -3.54 -11.76
N GLU A 334 3.71 -2.88 -11.54
CA GLU A 334 2.46 -3.13 -12.28
C GLU A 334 2.55 -2.61 -13.72
N GLU A 335 2.13 -3.43 -14.70
CA GLU A 335 1.98 -3.00 -16.08
C GLU A 335 0.52 -2.57 -16.33
N ARG A 336 0.33 -1.27 -16.59
CA ARG A 336 -0.95 -0.68 -16.98
C ARG A 336 -0.95 -0.43 -18.48
N ARG A 337 -2.07 -0.72 -19.15
CA ARG A 337 -2.29 -0.41 -20.56
C ARG A 337 -3.34 0.69 -20.68
N ALA A 338 -3.11 1.60 -21.62
CA ALA A 338 -3.93 2.78 -21.91
C ALA A 338 -3.61 3.29 -23.32
N HIS A 339 -4.46 4.16 -23.88
CA HIS A 339 -4.30 4.71 -25.22
C HIS A 339 -4.40 6.22 -25.18
N ILE A 340 -3.39 6.91 -25.74
CA ILE A 340 -3.50 8.31 -26.13
C ILE A 340 -4.43 8.39 -27.36
N CYS A 341 -5.67 8.81 -27.13
CA CYS A 341 -6.79 8.79 -28.06
C CYS A 341 -6.75 9.90 -29.10
N ASP A 342 -6.25 11.08 -28.75
CA ASP A 342 -6.03 12.15 -29.73
C ASP A 342 -4.79 12.98 -29.41
N PRO A 343 -4.33 13.86 -30.32
CA PRO A 343 -3.11 14.64 -30.12
C PRO A 343 -3.11 15.63 -28.94
N THR A 344 -4.21 15.76 -28.20
CA THR A 344 -4.38 16.65 -27.04
C THR A 344 -4.74 15.92 -25.74
N ASP A 345 -4.90 14.59 -25.80
CA ASP A 345 -5.13 13.68 -24.68
C ASP A 345 -3.92 13.66 -23.72
N ILE A 346 -4.21 13.65 -22.41
CA ILE A 346 -3.24 13.60 -21.32
C ILE A 346 -3.63 12.47 -20.37
N ASP A 347 -2.76 11.47 -20.24
CA ASP A 347 -2.99 10.31 -19.39
C ASP A 347 -2.26 10.50 -18.04
N LEU A 348 -2.98 10.73 -16.92
CA LEU A 348 -2.39 10.76 -15.58
C LEU A 348 -2.60 9.46 -14.79
N PHE A 349 -1.59 9.12 -13.98
CA PHE A 349 -1.56 8.02 -13.01
C PHE A 349 -0.91 8.47 -11.69
N LYS A 350 -0.89 7.60 -10.68
CA LYS A 350 -0.21 7.81 -9.39
C LYS A 350 0.80 6.72 -9.11
N VAL A 351 1.84 7.04 -8.35
CA VAL A 351 2.78 6.07 -7.75
C VAL A 351 3.04 6.47 -6.30
N ALA A 352 2.89 5.54 -5.36
CA ALA A 352 3.20 5.78 -3.96
C ALA A 352 4.70 5.60 -3.72
N ALA A 353 5.33 6.58 -3.07
CA ALA A 353 6.75 6.50 -2.72
C ALA A 353 7.01 7.16 -1.36
N THR A 354 8.08 6.69 -0.70
CA THR A 354 8.58 7.24 0.57
C THR A 354 9.89 7.98 0.36
N ARG A 355 10.16 8.94 1.24
CA ARG A 355 11.32 9.83 1.19
C ARG A 355 12.63 9.07 1.03
N GLY A 356 13.37 9.43 -0.03
CA GLY A 356 14.65 8.84 -0.37
C GLY A 356 14.58 7.63 -1.29
N GLN A 357 13.39 7.07 -1.57
CA GLN A 357 13.20 6.07 -2.63
C GLN A 357 13.41 6.69 -4.01
N VAL A 358 13.70 5.81 -4.96
CA VAL A 358 13.72 6.08 -6.39
C VAL A 358 12.38 5.67 -6.99
N VAL A 359 11.68 6.64 -7.57
CA VAL A 359 10.58 6.40 -8.52
C VAL A 359 11.19 6.22 -9.91
N GLN A 360 10.90 5.09 -10.54
CA GLN A 360 11.15 4.87 -11.96
C GLN A 360 9.82 4.61 -12.67
N VAL A 361 9.61 5.33 -13.77
CA VAL A 361 8.47 5.19 -14.67
C VAL A 361 8.99 4.83 -16.06
N GLU A 362 8.33 3.90 -16.72
CA GLU A 362 8.68 3.47 -18.07
C GLU A 362 7.42 3.28 -18.91
N VAL A 363 7.36 3.96 -20.06
CA VAL A 363 6.31 3.79 -21.08
C VAL A 363 6.90 3.20 -22.35
N ARG A 364 6.18 2.27 -22.98
CA ARG A 364 6.55 1.59 -24.23
C ARG A 364 5.41 1.62 -25.23
N HIS A 365 5.72 1.85 -26.50
CA HIS A 365 4.78 1.68 -27.61
C HIS A 365 5.51 1.28 -28.91
N PRO A 366 4.99 0.33 -29.71
CA PRO A 366 5.72 -0.25 -30.85
C PRO A 366 6.06 0.71 -32.00
N GLU A 367 5.36 1.86 -32.12
CA GLU A 367 5.50 2.79 -33.25
C GLU A 367 5.42 4.29 -32.89
N LYS A 368 5.29 4.62 -31.60
CA LYS A 368 5.07 6.00 -31.13
C LYS A 368 5.98 6.28 -29.95
N ASP A 369 6.29 7.55 -29.78
CA ASP A 369 7.09 8.04 -28.68
C ASP A 369 6.16 8.87 -27.78
N PHE A 370 6.28 8.71 -26.46
CA PHE A 370 5.45 9.40 -25.47
C PHE A 370 6.33 10.11 -24.45
N ASN A 371 5.98 11.34 -24.09
CA ASN A 371 6.64 12.07 -23.01
C ASN A 371 6.21 11.49 -21.66
N LEU A 372 7.09 11.58 -20.67
CA LEU A 372 6.78 11.30 -19.27
C LEU A 372 7.03 12.55 -18.43
N ALA A 373 6.16 12.88 -17.50
CA ALA A 373 6.46 13.81 -16.40
C ALA A 373 6.09 13.22 -15.04
N LEU A 374 6.76 13.71 -13.99
CA LEU A 374 6.50 13.34 -12.60
C LEU A 374 6.24 14.61 -11.80
N TYR A 375 5.18 14.58 -10.99
CA TYR A 375 4.77 15.66 -10.08
C TYR A 375 4.79 15.17 -8.64
N ASP A 376 5.06 16.07 -7.69
CA ASP A 376 4.97 15.79 -6.25
C ASP A 376 3.50 15.66 -5.79
N PRO A 377 3.24 15.16 -4.56
CA PRO A 377 1.89 15.06 -4.00
C PRO A 377 1.11 16.39 -3.96
N GLU A 378 1.81 17.51 -4.01
CA GLU A 378 1.28 18.88 -4.07
C GLU A 378 0.97 19.35 -5.50
N GLY A 379 1.22 18.51 -6.52
CA GLY A 379 0.94 18.80 -7.93
C GLY A 379 1.99 19.68 -8.63
N SER A 380 3.16 19.88 -8.03
CA SER A 380 4.29 20.60 -8.62
C SER A 380 5.17 19.66 -9.44
N ARG A 381 5.52 20.06 -10.67
CA ARG A 381 6.29 19.20 -11.58
C ARG A 381 7.76 19.09 -11.14
N LEU A 382 8.16 17.88 -10.76
CA LEU A 382 9.52 17.54 -10.33
C LEU A 382 10.47 17.36 -11.51
N THR A 383 10.04 16.63 -12.54
CA THR A 383 10.87 16.32 -13.71
C THR A 383 10.01 15.94 -14.93
N GLN A 384 10.60 16.01 -16.12
CA GLN A 384 10.01 15.59 -17.39
C GLN A 384 11.10 14.95 -18.26
N MET A 385 10.72 13.90 -19.00
CA MET A 385 11.56 13.20 -19.97
C MET A 385 10.90 13.18 -21.34
N THR A 386 11.66 13.54 -22.38
CA THR A 386 11.26 13.43 -23.78
C THR A 386 12.15 12.39 -24.47
N PRO A 387 11.58 11.38 -25.14
CA PRO A 387 12.34 10.34 -25.82
C PRO A 387 13.13 10.82 -27.03
N GLU A 388 14.15 10.05 -27.43
CA GLU A 388 14.70 10.14 -28.78
C GLU A 388 13.67 9.63 -29.80
N ARG A 389 13.57 10.31 -30.96
CA ARG A 389 12.58 9.98 -32.00
C ARG A 389 12.78 8.57 -32.54
N GLY A 390 11.72 7.77 -32.48
CA GLY A 390 11.70 6.38 -32.95
C GLY A 390 12.29 5.39 -31.94
N SER A 391 12.43 5.77 -30.66
CA SER A 391 12.84 4.85 -29.60
C SER A 391 11.74 3.86 -29.22
N GLY A 392 10.47 4.26 -29.32
CA GLY A 392 9.33 3.46 -28.85
C GLY A 392 9.32 3.22 -27.33
N GLN A 393 10.16 3.95 -26.58
CA GLN A 393 10.33 3.78 -25.14
C GLN A 393 10.82 5.08 -24.48
N THR A 394 10.21 5.44 -23.36
CA THR A 394 10.67 6.53 -22.50
C THR A 394 10.81 6.02 -21.07
N ILE A 395 11.94 6.32 -20.43
CA ILE A 395 12.18 5.99 -19.02
C ILE A 395 12.46 7.29 -18.27
N LEU A 396 11.70 7.54 -17.22
CA LEU A 396 11.89 8.64 -16.27
C LEU A 396 12.34 8.04 -14.93
N VAL A 397 13.36 8.64 -14.31
CA VAL A 397 13.88 8.21 -13.00
C VAL A 397 14.04 9.44 -12.10
N HIS A 398 13.54 9.38 -10.88
CA HIS A 398 13.57 10.48 -9.92
C HIS A 398 13.66 9.98 -8.47
N ARG A 399 14.54 10.56 -7.65
CA ARG A 399 14.62 10.24 -6.22
C ARG A 399 13.75 11.23 -5.46
N VAL A 400 12.77 10.75 -4.70
CA VAL A 400 11.77 11.60 -4.04
C VAL A 400 12.28 12.14 -2.70
N ASP A 401 11.89 13.37 -2.34
CA ASP A 401 12.35 14.08 -1.15
C ASP A 401 11.38 13.99 0.06
N ARG A 402 10.17 13.47 -0.17
CA ARG A 402 9.05 13.35 0.78
C ARG A 402 8.25 12.06 0.57
N ASP A 403 7.38 11.74 1.52
CA ASP A 403 6.41 10.65 1.42
C ASP A 403 5.14 11.11 0.70
N GLY A 404 4.52 10.26 -0.12
CA GLY A 404 3.19 10.54 -0.68
C GLY A 404 2.85 9.79 -1.97
N SER A 405 1.77 10.24 -2.61
CA SER A 405 1.38 9.80 -3.95
C SER A 405 1.86 10.81 -4.98
N PHE A 406 2.84 10.43 -5.80
CA PHE A 406 3.37 11.24 -6.89
C PHE A 406 2.55 11.01 -8.15
N PHE A 407 2.33 12.04 -8.96
CA PHE A 407 1.55 11.91 -10.20
C PHE A 407 2.46 11.69 -11.40
N VAL A 408 2.09 10.72 -12.24
CA VAL A 408 2.79 10.33 -13.46
C VAL A 408 1.94 10.77 -14.64
N GLU A 409 2.48 11.63 -15.49
CA GLU A 409 1.83 12.11 -16.72
C GLU A 409 2.45 11.43 -17.94
N VAL A 410 1.60 10.93 -18.84
CA VAL A 410 1.96 10.45 -20.18
C VAL A 410 1.33 11.38 -21.21
N THR A 411 2.14 11.93 -22.13
CA THR A 411 1.62 12.83 -23.18
C THR A 411 2.18 12.51 -24.59
N PRO A 412 1.40 12.77 -25.66
CA PRO A 412 1.84 12.54 -27.04
C PRO A 412 3.07 13.36 -27.42
N GLU A 413 4.19 12.71 -27.77
CA GLU A 413 5.32 13.46 -28.34
C GLU A 413 4.96 13.95 -29.74
N LEU A 414 5.15 15.25 -29.97
CA LEU A 414 4.80 15.96 -31.21
C LEU A 414 3.37 15.71 -31.71
N ALA A 415 2.40 15.64 -30.79
CA ALA A 415 0.99 15.39 -31.13
C ALA A 415 0.77 14.01 -31.82
N SER A 416 1.62 13.02 -31.51
CA SER A 416 1.49 11.65 -32.00
C SER A 416 0.61 10.79 -31.07
N SER A 417 -0.59 10.45 -31.54
CA SER A 417 -1.55 9.57 -30.85
C SER A 417 -1.67 8.21 -31.53
N ASP A 418 -2.23 7.22 -30.81
CA ASP A 418 -2.60 5.90 -31.35
C ASP A 418 -3.86 5.36 -30.65
N ALA A 419 -5.01 5.85 -31.10
CA ALA A 419 -6.34 5.49 -30.58
C ALA A 419 -6.78 4.04 -30.86
N VAL A 420 -5.85 3.13 -31.15
CA VAL A 420 -6.13 1.72 -31.51
C VAL A 420 -5.16 0.77 -30.79
N ARG A 421 -3.89 1.14 -30.65
CA ARG A 421 -2.90 0.33 -29.93
C ARG A 421 -2.56 0.97 -28.59
N PRO A 422 -2.70 0.25 -27.47
CA PRO A 422 -2.32 0.79 -26.18
C PRO A 422 -0.80 0.89 -26.09
N TYR A 423 -0.32 1.88 -25.33
CA TYR A 423 1.00 1.81 -24.74
C TYR A 423 0.95 0.90 -23.50
N SER A 424 2.12 0.44 -23.04
CA SER A 424 2.26 -0.10 -21.69
C SER A 424 3.09 0.84 -20.82
N LEU A 425 2.60 1.09 -19.60
CA LEU A 425 3.20 1.93 -18.59
C LEU A 425 3.48 1.09 -17.36
N THR A 426 4.69 1.20 -16.82
CA THR A 426 5.07 0.62 -15.54
C THR A 426 5.64 1.72 -14.65
N ALA A 427 5.33 1.66 -13.36
CA ALA A 427 5.99 2.48 -12.35
C ALA A 427 6.46 1.60 -11.19
N ARG A 428 7.57 1.99 -10.57
CA ARG A 428 8.10 1.34 -9.37
C ARG A 428 8.74 2.35 -8.42
N ALA A 429 8.66 2.08 -7.12
CA ALA A 429 9.16 2.92 -6.04
C ALA A 429 9.97 2.05 -5.07
N PHE A 430 11.30 2.14 -5.17
CA PHE A 430 12.22 1.24 -4.47
C PHE A 430 13.32 2.05 -3.75
N PRO A 431 13.84 1.60 -2.59
CA PRO A 431 15.05 2.18 -2.03
C PRO A 431 16.19 2.02 -3.03
N CYS A 432 17.19 2.93 -3.05
CA CYS A 432 18.31 2.72 -3.98
C CYS A 432 19.00 1.38 -3.66
N PRO A 433 19.13 0.47 -4.63
CA PRO A 433 19.63 -0.89 -4.39
C PRO A 433 21.18 -0.91 -4.41
N ASP A 434 21.81 0.11 -3.86
CA ASP A 434 23.26 0.10 -3.62
C ASP A 434 23.54 -0.34 -2.17
N SER A 435 24.14 -1.51 -2.03
CA SER A 435 24.53 -2.08 -0.73
C SER A 435 25.84 -1.50 -0.18
N PHE A 436 26.53 -0.63 -0.91
CA PHE A 436 27.72 0.09 -0.45
C PHE A 436 27.38 1.42 0.25
N GLU A 437 26.16 1.93 0.12
CA GLU A 437 25.67 3.14 0.79
C GLU A 437 25.38 2.92 2.29
N PRO A 438 25.62 3.90 3.18
CA PRO A 438 26.09 5.25 2.91
C PRO A 438 27.61 5.30 2.67
N ASN A 439 28.05 5.78 1.51
CA ASN A 439 29.47 5.93 1.14
C ASN A 439 29.85 7.35 0.65
N GLY A 440 28.93 8.32 0.74
CA GLY A 440 29.03 9.67 0.18
C GLY A 440 30.21 10.58 0.56
N ASP A 441 31.08 10.20 1.52
CA ASP A 441 32.29 10.95 1.86
C ASP A 441 33.50 10.11 2.33
N PHE A 442 34.66 10.77 2.48
CA PHE A 442 35.93 10.15 2.92
C PHE A 442 35.92 9.48 4.31
N SER A 443 34.91 9.73 5.14
CA SER A 443 34.74 9.12 6.47
C SER A 443 33.74 7.97 6.48
N SER A 444 32.80 7.94 5.52
CA SER A 444 31.92 6.81 5.24
C SER A 444 32.46 5.83 4.18
N ALA A 445 33.67 6.05 3.67
CA ALA A 445 34.21 5.32 2.52
C ALA A 445 34.26 3.79 2.70
N THR A 446 33.64 3.04 1.79
CA THR A 446 33.44 1.59 1.92
C THR A 446 34.66 0.80 1.44
N LYS A 447 35.06 -0.23 2.19
CA LYS A 447 36.29 -0.98 1.87
C LYS A 447 36.11 -1.87 0.63
N ILE A 448 36.94 -1.67 -0.39
CA ILE A 448 36.99 -2.55 -1.58
C ILE A 448 38.09 -3.61 -1.43
N GLN A 449 37.88 -4.79 -2.02
CA GLN A 449 38.84 -5.91 -2.01
C GLN A 449 39.89 -5.75 -3.12
N ASP A 450 41.09 -6.30 -2.92
CA ASP A 450 42.26 -6.13 -3.78
C ASP A 450 42.61 -7.34 -4.66
N ASP A 451 41.63 -8.24 -4.84
CA ASP A 451 41.73 -9.53 -5.53
C ASP A 451 41.36 -9.48 -7.03
N GLY A 452 40.98 -8.29 -7.54
CA GLY A 452 40.53 -8.09 -8.93
C GLY A 452 39.04 -8.40 -9.17
N GLN A 453 38.27 -8.74 -8.13
CA GLN A 453 36.80 -8.81 -8.24
C GLN A 453 36.23 -7.43 -8.59
N ARG A 454 35.14 -7.44 -9.36
CA ARG A 454 34.35 -6.25 -9.65
C ARG A 454 33.32 -6.03 -8.55
N ALA A 455 33.40 -4.92 -7.84
CA ALA A 455 32.30 -4.39 -7.02
C ALA A 455 31.32 -3.65 -7.94
N PHE A 456 30.01 -3.84 -7.78
CA PHE A 456 28.99 -3.18 -8.60
C PHE A 456 28.17 -2.22 -7.74
N SER A 457 28.22 -0.93 -8.08
CA SER A 457 27.65 0.18 -7.31
C SER A 457 26.94 1.16 -8.27
N ARG A 458 26.15 2.08 -7.76
CA ARG A 458 25.15 2.87 -8.47
C ARG A 458 25.18 4.31 -7.98
N ILE A 459 25.21 5.23 -8.93
CA ILE A 459 24.96 6.65 -8.67
C ILE A 459 23.45 6.77 -8.38
N CYS A 460 23.07 6.75 -7.10
CA CYS A 460 21.70 6.70 -6.59
C CYS A 460 20.92 8.01 -6.75
N HIS A 461 21.61 9.13 -6.97
CA HIS A 461 21.00 10.45 -7.15
C HIS A 461 21.91 11.44 -7.89
N ALA A 462 21.36 12.58 -8.31
CA ALA A 462 22.19 13.68 -8.80
C ALA A 462 23.11 14.20 -7.67
N GLY A 463 24.37 14.48 -8.00
CA GLY A 463 25.40 14.91 -7.05
C GLY A 463 26.11 13.80 -6.27
N ASP A 464 25.67 12.55 -6.43
CA ASP A 464 26.15 11.37 -5.69
C ASP A 464 27.60 10.99 -5.99
N ARG A 465 28.26 10.35 -5.01
CA ARG A 465 29.70 10.08 -4.99
C ARG A 465 30.03 8.87 -4.14
N ASP A 466 30.36 7.77 -4.78
CA ASP A 466 30.82 6.58 -4.09
C ASP A 466 32.29 6.72 -3.66
N PHE A 467 32.54 6.81 -2.36
CA PHE A 467 33.90 6.69 -1.82
C PHE A 467 34.18 5.25 -1.43
N PHE A 468 35.21 4.66 -2.04
CA PHE A 468 35.81 3.40 -1.62
C PHE A 468 37.17 3.60 -0.98
N THR A 469 37.61 2.66 -0.16
CA THR A 469 38.94 2.68 0.50
C THR A 469 39.67 1.35 0.42
N PHE A 470 41.00 1.38 0.35
CA PHE A 470 41.87 0.21 0.37
C PHE A 470 43.24 0.53 0.99
N SER A 471 43.84 -0.41 1.71
CA SER A 471 45.15 -0.25 2.35
C SER A 471 46.27 -0.71 1.41
N ALA A 472 47.37 0.05 1.32
CA ALA A 472 48.52 -0.32 0.48
C ALA A 472 49.86 0.20 1.00
N ASP A 473 50.95 -0.45 0.59
CA ASP A 473 52.33 -0.09 0.92
C ASP A 473 52.99 0.75 -0.19
N ALA A 474 53.96 1.60 0.19
CA ALA A 474 54.72 2.41 -0.74
C ALA A 474 55.47 1.56 -1.79
N GLY A 475 55.28 1.88 -3.07
CA GLY A 475 55.88 1.19 -4.20
C GLY A 475 55.03 0.04 -4.76
N GLN A 476 53.92 -0.35 -4.13
CA GLN A 476 52.94 -1.23 -4.76
C GLN A 476 52.32 -0.57 -5.99
N LYS A 477 51.93 -1.38 -6.98
CA LYS A 477 51.18 -0.93 -8.16
C LYS A 477 49.71 -1.34 -8.00
N VAL A 478 48.81 -0.36 -8.10
CA VAL A 478 47.36 -0.58 -8.18
C VAL A 478 46.91 -0.53 -9.64
N PHE A 479 45.96 -1.39 -9.97
CA PHE A 479 45.16 -1.36 -11.19
C PHE A 479 43.70 -1.17 -10.78
N LEU A 480 43.05 -0.16 -11.35
CA LEU A 480 41.62 0.08 -11.22
C LEU A 480 40.97 -0.03 -12.61
N ASP A 481 39.88 -0.77 -12.69
CA ASP A 481 39.05 -0.96 -13.89
C ASP A 481 37.64 -0.44 -13.58
N LEU A 482 37.23 0.67 -14.21
CA LEU A 482 35.86 1.18 -14.14
C LEU A 482 35.14 0.84 -15.46
N ASP A 483 34.08 0.06 -15.36
CA ASP A 483 33.25 -0.36 -16.50
C ASP A 483 31.81 0.10 -16.25
N GLY A 484 31.38 1.13 -16.98
CA GLY A 484 30.05 1.71 -16.90
C GLY A 484 29.15 1.25 -18.05
N VAL A 485 27.84 1.28 -17.86
CA VAL A 485 26.89 0.99 -18.95
C VAL A 485 27.08 2.00 -20.08
N GLY A 486 27.10 1.51 -21.32
CA GLY A 486 27.61 2.24 -22.49
C GLY A 486 27.05 3.66 -22.64
N GLY A 487 27.94 4.66 -22.56
CA GLY A 487 27.58 6.09 -22.65
C GLY A 487 27.38 6.80 -21.30
N SER A 488 27.67 6.15 -20.17
CA SER A 488 27.59 6.76 -18.83
C SER A 488 28.66 7.83 -18.57
N ASP A 489 28.24 8.97 -18.03
CA ASP A 489 29.10 10.11 -17.65
C ASP A 489 29.68 9.94 -16.24
N ILE A 490 30.43 8.85 -16.02
CA ILE A 490 31.10 8.55 -14.75
C ILE A 490 32.62 8.81 -14.83
N GLU A 491 33.21 9.21 -13.72
CA GLU A 491 34.66 9.42 -13.57
C GLU A 491 35.17 8.73 -12.30
N LEU A 492 36.24 7.94 -12.45
CA LEU A 492 37.04 7.40 -11.36
C LEU A 492 38.16 8.36 -10.99
N ARG A 493 38.34 8.60 -9.69
CA ARG A 493 39.43 9.43 -9.13
C ARG A 493 40.16 8.68 -8.01
N LEU A 494 41.49 8.64 -8.04
CA LEU A 494 42.31 8.03 -6.97
C LEU A 494 42.91 9.11 -6.07
N PHE A 495 42.91 8.89 -4.75
CA PHE A 495 43.47 9.77 -3.74
C PHE A 495 44.38 9.03 -2.75
N THR A 496 45.44 9.72 -2.31
CA THR A 496 46.34 9.30 -1.22
C THR A 496 45.66 9.25 0.16
N PRO A 497 46.29 8.64 1.18
CA PRO A 497 45.85 8.73 2.57
C PRO A 497 45.73 10.16 3.14
N ARG A 498 46.35 11.15 2.48
CA ARG A 498 46.22 12.58 2.82
C ARG A 498 45.19 13.32 1.95
N ARG A 499 44.32 12.59 1.25
CA ARG A 499 43.26 13.09 0.36
C ARG A 499 43.78 13.97 -0.80
N LEU A 500 45.04 13.80 -1.19
CA LEU A 500 45.62 14.40 -2.40
C LEU A 500 45.37 13.46 -3.59
N SER A 501 44.84 13.99 -4.70
CA SER A 501 44.56 13.18 -5.91
C SER A 501 45.84 12.72 -6.62
N LEU A 502 45.81 11.49 -7.16
CA LEU A 502 46.86 10.86 -7.97
C LEU A 502 46.49 10.74 -9.46
N GLY A 503 45.29 11.19 -9.83
CA GLY A 503 44.75 11.18 -11.19
C GLY A 503 43.29 10.74 -11.24
N SER A 504 42.72 10.86 -12.44
CA SER A 504 41.38 10.39 -12.77
C SER A 504 41.30 9.80 -14.18
N THR A 505 40.22 9.07 -14.46
CA THR A 505 39.94 8.35 -15.72
C THR A 505 38.44 8.06 -15.84
N ASP A 506 37.96 7.63 -17.00
CA ASP A 506 36.62 7.07 -17.23
C ASP A 506 36.61 5.57 -17.58
N ASP A 507 37.79 4.95 -17.63
CA ASP A 507 38.00 3.51 -17.89
C ASP A 507 39.03 2.98 -16.88
N ARG A 508 40.30 2.87 -17.28
CA ARG A 508 41.36 2.25 -16.46
C ARG A 508 42.34 3.24 -15.87
N LEU A 509 42.77 2.99 -14.64
CA LEU A 509 43.80 3.75 -13.94
C LEU A 509 44.86 2.82 -13.35
N GLU A 510 46.11 3.02 -13.76
CA GLU A 510 47.28 2.33 -13.21
C GLU A 510 48.21 3.31 -12.51
N ARG A 511 48.56 3.05 -11.24
CA ARG A 511 49.47 3.90 -10.46
C ARG A 511 50.40 3.09 -9.56
N VAL A 512 51.63 3.60 -9.41
CA VAL A 512 52.55 3.19 -8.34
C VAL A 512 52.28 4.10 -7.15
N LEU A 513 52.07 3.51 -5.98
CA LEU A 513 51.58 4.20 -4.79
C LEU A 513 52.74 4.83 -4.00
N PRO A 514 52.68 6.14 -3.67
CA PRO A 514 53.85 6.88 -3.15
C PRO A 514 54.13 6.73 -1.66
N SER A 515 53.18 6.20 -0.87
CA SER A 515 53.26 6.13 0.60
C SER A 515 52.45 4.97 1.17
N ASP A 516 52.78 4.52 2.37
CA ASP A 516 51.96 3.53 3.09
C ASP A 516 50.63 4.16 3.56
N GLY A 517 49.56 3.37 3.65
CA GLY A 517 48.29 3.73 4.30
C GLY A 517 47.04 3.47 3.44
N ASP A 518 45.91 4.02 3.89
CA ASP A 518 44.60 3.83 3.24
C ASP A 518 44.37 4.85 2.11
N TYR A 519 44.25 4.36 0.89
CA TYR A 519 43.95 5.11 -0.32
C TYR A 519 42.45 5.14 -0.57
N PHE A 520 41.97 6.21 -1.20
CA PHE A 520 40.54 6.36 -1.52
C PHE A 520 40.33 6.38 -3.03
N VAL A 521 39.36 5.61 -3.51
CA VAL A 521 38.82 5.71 -4.87
C VAL A 521 37.48 6.44 -4.76
N VAL A 522 37.23 7.40 -5.64
CA VAL A 522 35.94 8.08 -5.73
C VAL A 522 35.38 7.84 -7.12
N VAL A 523 34.20 7.27 -7.21
CA VAL A 523 33.42 7.19 -8.45
C VAL A 523 32.26 8.17 -8.32
N ALA A 524 32.06 9.00 -9.35
CA ALA A 524 31.00 9.99 -9.36
C ALA A 524 30.62 10.34 -10.79
N SER A 525 29.47 10.97 -10.98
CA SER A 525 29.17 11.63 -12.25
C SER A 525 30.16 12.76 -12.52
N ARG A 526 30.65 12.86 -13.76
CA ARG A 526 31.58 13.91 -14.19
C ARG A 526 30.90 15.27 -14.29
N SER A 527 29.69 15.31 -14.86
CA SER A 527 28.78 16.47 -14.81
C SER A 527 28.24 16.73 -13.41
N GLY A 528 28.05 15.66 -12.62
CA GLY A 528 27.34 15.71 -11.35
C GLY A 528 25.81 15.64 -11.49
N GLU A 529 25.30 15.63 -12.72
CA GLU A 529 23.85 15.66 -13.01
C GLU A 529 23.32 14.32 -13.53
N GLN A 530 24.15 13.49 -14.19
CA GLN A 530 23.72 12.17 -14.67
C GLN A 530 23.87 11.12 -13.57
N TRP A 531 22.82 10.35 -13.31
CA TRP A 531 22.80 9.29 -12.31
C TRP A 531 21.98 8.10 -12.82
N ASN A 532 22.23 6.91 -12.26
CA ASN A 532 21.51 5.70 -12.67
C ASN A 532 21.42 4.71 -11.48
N PRO A 533 20.26 4.65 -10.81
CA PRO A 533 20.02 3.78 -9.66
C PRO A 533 19.60 2.36 -10.08
N VAL A 534 19.52 2.08 -11.39
CA VAL A 534 19.07 0.81 -11.95
C VAL A 534 20.28 0.01 -12.39
N ASN A 535 21.03 0.60 -13.33
CA ASN A 535 22.23 0.04 -13.93
C ASN A 535 23.43 0.39 -13.07
N ALA A 536 23.98 -0.61 -12.39
CA ALA A 536 25.26 -0.46 -11.70
C ALA A 536 26.41 -0.26 -12.71
N TYR A 537 27.38 0.59 -12.35
CA TYR A 537 28.73 0.49 -12.90
C TYR A 537 29.47 -0.62 -12.14
N SER A 538 30.62 -1.06 -12.66
CA SER A 538 31.51 -1.96 -11.94
C SER A 538 32.91 -1.41 -11.78
N LEU A 539 33.46 -1.52 -10.57
CA LEU A 539 34.81 -1.11 -10.19
C LEU A 539 35.57 -2.34 -9.70
N SER A 540 36.69 -2.72 -10.32
CA SER A 540 37.62 -3.68 -9.74
C SER A 540 38.94 -3.05 -9.32
N LEU A 541 39.56 -3.63 -8.30
CA LEU A 541 40.86 -3.23 -7.77
C LEU A 541 41.78 -4.45 -7.66
N LEU A 542 43.00 -4.32 -8.18
CA LEU A 542 44.04 -5.33 -8.04
C LEU A 542 45.35 -4.69 -7.57
N LEU A 543 45.92 -5.20 -6.47
CA LEU A 543 47.24 -4.80 -5.99
C LEU A 543 48.32 -5.83 -6.42
N GLY A 544 49.39 -5.34 -7.05
CA GLY A 544 50.61 -6.11 -7.33
C GLY A 544 50.51 -7.23 -8.38
N GLY A 545 49.32 -7.57 -8.88
CA GLY A 545 49.07 -8.67 -9.81
C GLY A 545 49.08 -8.32 -11.31
N SER A 546 48.80 -9.33 -12.13
CA SER A 546 48.45 -9.20 -13.57
C SER A 546 47.03 -9.71 -13.80
N PRO A 547 46.23 -9.13 -14.72
CA PRO A 547 44.78 -9.29 -14.78
C PRO A 547 44.29 -10.61 -15.42
N SER A 548 44.94 -11.75 -15.13
CA SER A 548 44.70 -13.03 -15.83
C SER A 548 44.43 -14.23 -14.92
N GLN A 549 44.17 -14.02 -13.63
CA GLN A 549 43.87 -15.10 -12.68
C GLN A 549 42.45 -14.90 -12.14
N LYS A 550 41.54 -15.81 -12.48
CA LYS A 550 40.17 -15.79 -11.96
C LYS A 550 40.20 -15.98 -10.44
N PRO A 551 39.46 -15.18 -9.66
CA PRO A 551 39.34 -15.35 -8.22
C PRO A 551 38.68 -16.70 -7.91
N ALA A 552 39.08 -17.33 -6.81
CA ALA A 552 38.45 -18.56 -6.34
C ALA A 552 37.22 -18.22 -5.48
N ALA A 553 36.11 -18.90 -5.73
CA ALA A 553 34.88 -18.73 -4.97
C ALA A 553 34.15 -20.08 -4.87
N ASP A 554 33.26 -20.16 -3.88
CA ASP A 554 32.50 -21.37 -3.56
C ASP A 554 31.02 -21.00 -3.62
N LEU A 555 30.37 -21.29 -4.75
CA LEU A 555 28.95 -20.99 -4.95
C LEU A 555 28.10 -22.11 -4.37
N ARG A 556 27.01 -21.74 -3.68
CA ARG A 556 26.13 -22.72 -3.04
C ARG A 556 24.66 -22.48 -3.35
N LEU A 557 23.98 -23.51 -3.86
CA LEU A 557 22.54 -23.48 -4.08
C LEU A 557 21.80 -23.75 -2.75
N LEU A 558 21.32 -22.68 -2.10
CA LEU A 558 20.61 -22.75 -0.81
C LEU A 558 19.26 -23.47 -0.94
N GLY A 559 18.50 -23.13 -1.98
CA GLY A 559 17.15 -23.65 -2.20
C GLY A 559 16.59 -23.29 -3.57
N LEU A 560 15.46 -23.90 -3.89
CA LEU A 560 14.66 -23.61 -5.08
C LEU A 560 13.22 -23.38 -4.62
N GLU A 561 12.54 -22.42 -5.22
CA GLU A 561 11.11 -22.19 -5.04
C GLU A 561 10.43 -22.42 -6.39
N VAL A 562 9.45 -23.33 -6.44
CA VAL A 562 8.67 -23.64 -7.65
C VAL A 562 7.21 -23.32 -7.40
N THR A 563 6.76 -22.17 -7.90
CA THR A 563 5.49 -21.53 -7.53
C THR A 563 4.60 -21.25 -8.75
N GLN A 564 3.29 -21.30 -8.51
CA GLN A 564 2.23 -20.93 -9.47
C GLN A 564 1.31 -19.82 -8.93
N GLY A 565 1.70 -19.17 -7.84
CA GLY A 565 0.89 -18.16 -7.16
C GLY A 565 1.22 -18.06 -5.68
N ILE A 566 1.41 -19.18 -4.98
CA ILE A 566 1.87 -19.24 -3.59
C ILE A 566 2.59 -20.55 -3.33
N GLN A 567 3.68 -20.51 -2.55
CA GLN A 567 4.47 -21.70 -2.24
C GLN A 567 5.31 -21.54 -0.97
N ASP A 568 5.66 -22.66 -0.33
CA ASP A 568 6.70 -22.78 0.71
C ASP A 568 7.92 -23.57 0.20
N LEU A 569 9.07 -23.49 0.87
CA LEU A 569 10.30 -24.14 0.35
C LEU A 569 10.28 -25.68 0.44
N GLU A 570 9.31 -26.29 1.14
CA GLU A 570 9.08 -27.74 1.11
C GLU A 570 8.09 -28.16 -0.01
N HIS A 571 7.58 -27.19 -0.78
CA HIS A 571 6.66 -27.36 -1.91
C HIS A 571 5.33 -28.03 -1.54
N SER A 572 4.74 -27.66 -0.39
CA SER A 572 3.50 -28.22 0.13
C SER A 572 2.23 -27.71 -0.56
N VAL A 573 2.32 -26.65 -1.38
CA VAL A 573 1.21 -26.19 -2.24
C VAL A 573 1.25 -26.97 -3.57
N PRO A 574 0.18 -27.71 -3.93
CA PRO A 574 0.21 -28.59 -5.10
C PRO A 574 0.34 -27.82 -6.42
N LEU A 575 1.28 -28.24 -7.28
CA LEU A 575 1.38 -27.73 -8.65
C LEU A 575 0.24 -28.27 -9.51
N ILE A 576 -0.28 -27.45 -10.42
CA ILE A 576 -1.38 -27.76 -11.33
C ILE A 576 -0.86 -27.89 -12.76
N ALA A 577 -1.20 -29.00 -13.41
CA ALA A 577 -0.78 -29.25 -14.79
C ALA A 577 -1.27 -28.16 -15.75
N GLY A 578 -0.39 -27.68 -16.63
CA GLY A 578 -0.67 -26.64 -17.62
C GLY A 578 -0.76 -25.20 -17.09
N LYS A 579 -0.76 -24.97 -15.77
CA LYS A 579 -0.72 -23.62 -15.19
C LYS A 579 0.71 -23.06 -15.27
N GLU A 580 0.83 -21.76 -15.50
CA GLU A 580 2.11 -21.05 -15.52
C GLU A 580 2.87 -21.25 -14.19
N THR A 581 4.18 -21.51 -14.28
CA THR A 581 5.02 -21.83 -13.12
C THR A 581 6.35 -21.10 -13.22
N LEU A 582 6.75 -20.47 -12.12
CA LEU A 582 8.03 -19.83 -11.94
C LEU A 582 8.95 -20.75 -11.13
N VAL A 583 10.23 -20.80 -11.49
CA VAL A 583 11.30 -21.27 -10.61
C VAL A 583 12.17 -20.09 -10.22
N ARG A 584 12.42 -19.94 -8.92
CA ARG A 584 13.44 -19.05 -8.35
C ARG A 584 14.52 -19.89 -7.69
N ALA A 585 15.75 -19.42 -7.70
CA ALA A 585 16.86 -20.07 -7.00
C ALA A 585 17.55 -19.10 -6.04
N PHE A 586 17.89 -19.59 -4.86
CA PHE A 586 18.57 -18.82 -3.83
C PHE A 586 20.02 -19.31 -3.75
N VAL A 587 20.97 -18.38 -3.92
CA VAL A 587 22.39 -18.68 -4.13
C VAL A 587 23.20 -17.85 -3.15
N ASP A 588 24.16 -18.51 -2.51
CA ASP A 588 25.07 -17.93 -1.52
C ASP A 588 26.51 -18.13 -1.99
N VAL A 589 27.44 -17.38 -1.40
CA VAL A 589 28.88 -17.62 -1.52
C VAL A 589 29.40 -17.98 -0.13
N THR A 590 30.15 -19.09 -0.01
CA THR A 590 30.53 -19.64 1.30
C THR A 590 31.19 -18.59 2.21
N PRO A 591 30.81 -18.50 3.51
CA PRO A 591 31.22 -17.42 4.40
C PRO A 591 32.74 -17.18 4.43
N GLY A 592 33.14 -15.97 4.03
CA GLY A 592 34.54 -15.56 3.89
C GLY A 592 35.03 -15.43 2.45
N GLY A 593 34.26 -15.90 1.45
CA GLY A 593 34.45 -15.53 0.05
C GLY A 593 33.91 -14.12 -0.26
N GLY A 594 34.44 -13.49 -1.32
CA GLY A 594 33.87 -12.26 -1.89
C GLY A 594 32.70 -12.55 -2.83
N SER A 595 31.85 -11.56 -3.10
CA SER A 595 30.71 -11.68 -4.00
C SER A 595 31.14 -12.07 -5.43
N VAL A 596 30.33 -12.88 -6.11
CA VAL A 596 30.63 -13.45 -7.43
C VAL A 596 29.67 -12.91 -8.47
N HIS A 597 30.21 -12.26 -9.50
CA HIS A 597 29.43 -11.73 -10.62
C HIS A 597 29.43 -12.69 -11.82
N GLY A 598 28.42 -12.55 -12.68
CA GLY A 598 28.31 -13.36 -13.90
C GLY A 598 27.93 -14.81 -13.60
N VAL A 599 27.14 -15.02 -12.54
CA VAL A 599 26.57 -16.32 -12.18
C VAL A 599 25.33 -16.58 -13.03
N GLU A 600 25.22 -17.77 -13.59
CA GLU A 600 24.13 -18.16 -14.49
C GLU A 600 23.36 -19.34 -13.90
N LEU A 601 22.02 -19.29 -13.89
CA LEU A 601 21.17 -20.43 -13.52
C LEU A 601 20.75 -21.20 -14.79
N PHE A 602 20.86 -22.53 -14.73
CA PHE A 602 20.33 -23.43 -15.72
C PHE A 602 19.37 -24.44 -15.11
N LEU A 603 18.23 -24.68 -15.77
CA LEU A 603 17.31 -25.77 -15.44
C LEU A 603 17.34 -26.83 -16.53
N THR A 604 17.48 -28.09 -16.16
CA THR A 604 17.37 -29.25 -17.05
C THR A 604 16.14 -30.07 -16.66
N TYR A 605 15.27 -30.33 -17.62
CA TYR A 605 14.15 -31.26 -17.44
C TYR A 605 14.64 -32.71 -17.53
N LEU A 606 14.29 -33.51 -16.52
CA LEU A 606 14.66 -34.91 -16.37
C LEU A 606 13.43 -35.84 -16.34
N GLY A 607 12.24 -35.30 -16.62
CA GLY A 607 11.01 -36.09 -16.71
C GLY A 607 10.94 -36.92 -17.99
N SER A 608 10.08 -37.94 -17.99
CA SER A 608 9.93 -38.89 -19.09
C SER A 608 8.73 -38.62 -20.01
N ASP A 609 8.12 -37.43 -19.93
CA ASP A 609 7.00 -37.05 -20.81
C ASP A 609 7.50 -36.90 -22.27
N PRO A 610 7.02 -37.72 -23.23
CA PRO A 610 7.42 -37.62 -24.64
C PRO A 610 6.87 -36.39 -25.37
N LEU A 611 5.95 -35.63 -24.77
CA LEU A 611 5.39 -34.37 -25.30
C LEU A 611 6.08 -33.12 -24.75
N ALA A 612 6.90 -33.26 -23.70
CA ALA A 612 7.72 -32.17 -23.19
C ALA A 612 8.90 -31.90 -24.15
N ALA A 613 9.23 -30.63 -24.37
CA ALA A 613 10.42 -30.28 -25.15
C ALA A 613 11.69 -30.69 -24.36
N PRO A 614 12.51 -31.64 -24.84
CA PRO A 614 13.74 -32.01 -24.14
C PRO A 614 14.71 -30.83 -24.19
N GLY A 615 15.25 -30.42 -23.04
CA GLY A 615 16.16 -29.28 -23.03
C GLY A 615 16.71 -28.88 -21.67
N GLN A 616 17.75 -28.06 -21.76
CA GLN A 616 18.23 -27.20 -20.70
C GLN A 616 17.85 -25.76 -21.07
N VAL A 617 17.33 -24.99 -20.11
CA VAL A 617 17.05 -23.55 -20.29
C VAL A 617 18.00 -22.75 -19.40
N ARG A 618 18.50 -21.62 -19.91
CA ARG A 618 19.18 -20.58 -19.12
C ARG A 618 18.10 -19.66 -18.55
N CYS A 619 18.23 -19.32 -17.28
CA CYS A 619 17.24 -18.53 -16.56
C CYS A 619 17.72 -17.10 -16.38
N GLY A 620 17.04 -16.18 -17.06
CA GLY A 620 17.35 -14.75 -17.04
C GLY A 620 18.74 -14.40 -17.59
N ASP A 621 19.21 -13.23 -17.16
CA ASP A 621 20.59 -12.78 -17.32
C ASP A 621 21.49 -13.25 -16.18
N ALA A 622 22.80 -13.03 -16.33
CA ALA A 622 23.76 -13.41 -15.31
C ALA A 622 23.68 -12.42 -14.13
N PHE A 623 23.68 -12.94 -12.90
CA PHE A 623 23.42 -12.18 -11.68
C PHE A 623 24.66 -12.13 -10.74
N LEU A 624 24.48 -11.46 -9.60
CA LEU A 624 25.44 -11.37 -8.50
C LEU A 624 25.05 -12.34 -7.37
N ALA A 625 25.92 -13.28 -7.01
CA ALA A 625 25.80 -14.03 -5.76
C ALA A 625 26.62 -13.35 -4.66
N VAL A 626 26.00 -12.99 -3.54
CA VAL A 626 26.68 -12.35 -2.39
C VAL A 626 26.93 -13.35 -1.26
N PRO A 627 28.00 -13.19 -0.47
CA PRO A 627 28.31 -14.08 0.65
C PRO A 627 27.42 -13.81 1.87
N SER A 628 27.00 -14.87 2.54
CA SER A 628 26.13 -14.80 3.74
C SER A 628 24.81 -14.05 3.48
N ALA A 629 24.28 -14.18 2.27
CA ALA A 629 23.05 -13.52 1.84
C ALA A 629 21.89 -13.82 2.80
N ASP A 630 21.16 -12.79 3.22
CA ASP A 630 19.98 -13.00 4.05
C ASP A 630 18.91 -13.74 3.24
N ARG A 631 18.43 -14.86 3.77
CA ARG A 631 17.53 -15.76 3.06
C ARG A 631 16.10 -15.24 2.98
N GLN A 632 15.70 -14.42 3.94
CA GLN A 632 14.43 -13.73 3.92
C GLN A 632 14.50 -12.59 2.89
N GLU A 633 15.62 -11.86 2.83
CA GLU A 633 15.86 -10.82 1.82
C GLU A 633 15.89 -11.39 0.39
N LEU A 634 16.71 -12.42 0.13
CA LEU A 634 16.76 -13.13 -1.17
C LEU A 634 15.38 -13.67 -1.62
N ARG A 635 14.52 -14.05 -0.66
CA ARG A 635 13.18 -14.56 -0.97
C ARG A 635 12.15 -13.45 -1.14
N SER A 636 12.32 -12.33 -0.45
CA SER A 636 11.49 -11.12 -0.57
C SER A 636 11.70 -10.40 -1.90
N TYR A 637 12.95 -10.28 -2.35
CA TYR A 637 13.31 -9.47 -3.51
C TYR A 637 13.71 -10.36 -4.71
N PRO A 638 12.84 -10.54 -5.72
CA PRO A 638 13.10 -11.42 -6.87
C PRO A 638 14.28 -10.98 -7.76
N GLU A 639 14.73 -9.74 -7.65
CA GLU A 639 15.90 -9.18 -8.34
C GLU A 639 17.25 -9.61 -7.73
N LEU A 640 17.27 -10.10 -6.47
CA LEU A 640 18.49 -10.55 -5.80
C LEU A 640 18.88 -12.01 -6.16
N GLY A 641 18.07 -12.71 -6.96
CA GLY A 641 18.34 -14.09 -7.35
C GLY A 641 17.79 -14.44 -8.74
N PRO A 642 18.35 -15.45 -9.41
CA PRO A 642 17.91 -15.84 -10.74
C PRO A 642 16.55 -16.53 -10.72
N TRP A 643 15.72 -16.23 -11.71
CA TRP A 643 14.40 -16.83 -11.89
C TRP A 643 14.08 -17.08 -13.36
N CYS A 644 13.11 -17.96 -13.61
CA CYS A 644 12.61 -18.26 -14.94
C CYS A 644 11.23 -18.92 -14.91
N ARG A 645 10.42 -18.61 -15.92
CA ARG A 645 9.18 -19.34 -16.22
C ARG A 645 9.53 -20.70 -16.81
N LEU A 646 8.92 -21.77 -16.30
CA LEU A 646 9.08 -23.10 -16.87
C LEU A 646 8.40 -23.18 -18.24
N PRO A 647 9.01 -23.86 -19.23
CA PRO A 647 8.31 -24.18 -20.47
C PRO A 647 7.01 -24.92 -20.19
N SER A 648 5.88 -24.40 -20.66
CA SER A 648 4.55 -24.99 -20.40
C SER A 648 4.41 -26.45 -20.87
N SER A 649 5.26 -26.90 -21.79
CA SER A 649 5.37 -28.31 -22.20
C SER A 649 5.86 -29.26 -21.09
N TRP A 650 6.65 -28.78 -20.11
CA TRP A 650 7.20 -29.59 -19.01
C TRP A 650 6.18 -29.89 -17.91
N LEU A 651 5.06 -29.16 -17.90
CA LEU A 651 3.99 -29.22 -16.90
C LEU A 651 2.64 -29.61 -17.49
N ARG A 652 2.56 -29.88 -18.80
CA ARG A 652 1.30 -30.16 -19.50
C ARG A 652 0.60 -31.43 -19.02
N THR A 653 1.37 -32.43 -18.61
CA THR A 653 0.86 -33.74 -18.19
C THR A 653 0.93 -33.87 -16.67
N PRO A 654 -0.16 -34.27 -15.97
CA PRO A 654 -0.12 -34.56 -14.54
C PRO A 654 0.80 -35.76 -14.24
N GLY A 655 1.49 -35.72 -13.10
CA GLY A 655 2.50 -36.71 -12.73
C GLY A 655 3.71 -36.07 -12.07
N GLN A 656 4.88 -36.70 -12.16
CA GLN A 656 6.08 -36.21 -11.48
C GLN A 656 6.90 -35.26 -12.38
N LEU A 657 7.06 -34.01 -11.93
CA LEU A 657 8.02 -33.05 -12.48
C LEU A 657 9.40 -33.36 -11.89
N ARG A 658 10.38 -33.69 -12.76
CA ARG A 658 11.78 -33.85 -12.37
C ARG A 658 12.65 -32.76 -12.99
N LEU A 659 13.29 -31.95 -12.15
CA LEU A 659 14.19 -30.87 -12.56
C LEU A 659 15.56 -31.01 -11.92
N ARG A 660 16.61 -30.66 -12.67
CA ARG A 660 17.92 -30.33 -12.10
C ARG A 660 18.19 -28.86 -12.31
N ALA A 661 18.34 -28.11 -11.23
CA ALA A 661 18.93 -26.78 -11.25
C ALA A 661 20.44 -26.89 -11.09
N ALA A 662 21.19 -26.04 -11.79
CA ALA A 662 22.62 -25.86 -11.62
C ALA A 662 22.99 -24.40 -11.82
N VAL A 663 23.88 -23.86 -10.98
CA VAL A 663 24.46 -22.54 -11.16
C VAL A 663 25.92 -22.62 -11.61
N HIS A 664 26.40 -21.57 -12.27
CA HIS A 664 27.74 -21.54 -12.86
C HIS A 664 28.29 -20.12 -12.91
N ALA A 665 29.46 -19.86 -12.31
CA ALA A 665 30.19 -18.60 -12.46
C ALA A 665 31.24 -18.71 -13.58
N SER A 666 31.05 -17.98 -14.66
CA SER A 666 32.08 -17.89 -15.71
C SER A 666 33.28 -17.03 -15.28
N ALA A 667 33.13 -16.15 -14.30
CA ALA A 667 34.16 -15.22 -13.83
C ALA A 667 35.11 -15.78 -12.74
N ALA A 668 34.67 -16.79 -11.97
CA ALA A 668 35.42 -17.36 -10.85
C ALA A 668 35.98 -18.77 -11.16
N VAL A 669 36.82 -19.28 -10.26
CA VAL A 669 37.16 -20.71 -10.15
C VAL A 669 36.33 -21.30 -9.02
N GLU A 670 35.44 -22.21 -9.38
CA GLU A 670 34.59 -22.92 -8.43
C GLU A 670 35.38 -23.86 -7.50
N LEU A 671 35.04 -23.87 -6.21
CA LEU A 671 35.75 -24.64 -5.18
C LEU A 671 35.05 -25.96 -4.84
N ASP A 672 33.73 -25.99 -4.66
CA ASP A 672 32.93 -27.22 -4.58
C ASP A 672 31.81 -27.30 -5.64
N PRO A 673 32.08 -27.81 -6.85
CA PRO A 673 31.05 -28.00 -7.89
C PRO A 673 29.89 -28.94 -7.50
N ALA A 674 29.91 -29.59 -6.33
CA ALA A 674 28.89 -30.56 -5.92
C ALA A 674 27.63 -29.94 -5.32
N ASP A 675 27.69 -28.81 -4.60
CA ASP A 675 26.51 -28.16 -4.00
C ASP A 675 25.90 -27.04 -4.85
N ASN A 676 26.57 -26.71 -5.96
CA ASN A 676 26.12 -25.88 -7.07
C ASN A 676 24.91 -26.41 -7.85
N HIS A 677 24.38 -27.59 -7.52
CA HIS A 677 23.23 -28.16 -8.21
C HIS A 677 22.27 -28.87 -7.25
N ARG A 678 20.98 -28.82 -7.57
CA ARG A 678 19.94 -29.59 -6.86
C ARG A 678 19.03 -30.31 -7.83
N LEU A 679 18.69 -31.53 -7.46
CA LEU A 679 17.60 -32.30 -8.05
C LEU A 679 16.32 -31.99 -7.27
N LEU A 680 15.21 -31.81 -7.98
CA LEU A 680 13.89 -31.61 -7.40
C LEU A 680 12.90 -32.55 -8.09
N GLU A 681 12.09 -33.23 -7.28
CA GLU A 681 10.98 -34.08 -7.75
C GLU A 681 9.69 -33.59 -7.10
N LEU A 682 8.75 -33.07 -7.90
CA LEU A 682 7.49 -32.50 -7.43
C LEU A 682 6.29 -33.21 -8.06
N ASP A 683 5.19 -33.32 -7.30
CA ASP A 683 3.93 -33.88 -7.79
C ASP A 683 3.06 -32.79 -8.45
N VAL A 684 2.77 -32.99 -9.74
CA VAL A 684 1.90 -32.14 -10.55
C VAL A 684 0.51 -32.78 -10.64
N GLN A 685 -0.46 -32.08 -10.07
CA GLN A 685 -1.86 -32.50 -9.99
C GLN A 685 -2.62 -32.23 -11.30
N PRO A 686 -3.69 -32.99 -11.59
CA PRO A 686 -4.57 -32.71 -12.73
C PRO A 686 -5.20 -31.31 -12.67
N ALA A 687 -5.19 -30.61 -13.80
CA ALA A 687 -5.96 -29.37 -13.97
C ALA A 687 -7.44 -29.63 -13.68
N ARG A 688 -8.00 -28.84 -12.75
CA ARG A 688 -9.44 -28.79 -12.48
C ARG A 688 -9.97 -27.50 -13.07
N THR A 689 -11.00 -27.62 -13.91
CA THR A 689 -11.65 -26.49 -14.55
C THR A 689 -13.14 -26.51 -14.29
N PHE A 690 -13.77 -25.35 -14.39
CA PHE A 690 -15.20 -25.16 -14.30
C PHE A 690 -15.69 -24.31 -15.47
N ASN A 691 -17.00 -24.37 -15.71
CA ASN A 691 -17.62 -23.57 -16.74
C ASN A 691 -17.97 -22.19 -16.14
N LEU A 692 -17.54 -21.09 -16.75
CA LEU A 692 -17.91 -19.73 -16.33
C LEU A 692 -18.66 -19.03 -17.44
N GLN A 693 -19.87 -18.56 -17.15
CA GLN A 693 -20.63 -17.67 -18.03
C GLN A 693 -20.69 -16.29 -17.39
N LEU A 694 -19.93 -15.34 -17.92
CA LEU A 694 -20.08 -13.92 -17.57
C LEU A 694 -21.26 -13.36 -18.37
N ILE A 695 -22.15 -12.65 -17.68
CA ILE A 695 -23.37 -12.05 -18.26
C ILE A 695 -23.21 -10.54 -18.17
N PRO A 696 -22.86 -9.84 -19.27
CA PRO A 696 -22.79 -8.38 -19.26
C PRO A 696 -24.20 -7.80 -19.06
N VAL A 697 -24.37 -7.04 -17.98
CA VAL A 697 -25.62 -6.34 -17.65
C VAL A 697 -25.50 -4.88 -18.08
N ARG A 698 -26.59 -4.34 -18.64
CA ARG A 698 -26.71 -2.90 -18.96
C ARG A 698 -27.73 -2.27 -18.03
N ASP A 699 -27.24 -1.55 -17.01
CA ASP A 699 -28.04 -0.98 -15.91
C ASP A 699 -28.19 0.55 -15.95
N HIS A 700 -27.54 1.23 -16.91
CA HIS A 700 -27.53 2.70 -17.02
C HIS A 700 -28.50 3.29 -18.05
N CYS A 701 -29.15 2.48 -18.89
CA CYS A 701 -29.89 2.97 -20.05
C CYS A 701 -31.25 3.61 -19.68
N ARG A 702 -31.43 4.90 -20.02
CA ARG A 702 -32.73 5.59 -19.96
C ARG A 702 -33.55 5.39 -21.25
N GLY A 703 -33.91 4.14 -21.53
CA GLY A 703 -34.71 3.78 -22.71
C GLY A 703 -34.13 2.58 -23.46
N THR A 704 -33.73 2.78 -24.71
CA THR A 704 -33.08 1.74 -25.52
C THR A 704 -31.58 1.69 -25.19
N CYS A 705 -31.06 0.54 -24.76
CA CYS A 705 -29.63 0.40 -24.48
C CYS A 705 -28.79 0.19 -25.75
N THR A 706 -27.57 0.72 -25.74
CA THR A 706 -26.50 0.52 -26.73
C THR A 706 -25.41 -0.40 -26.17
N GLU A 707 -24.40 -0.75 -26.96
CA GLU A 707 -23.27 -1.58 -26.48
C GLU A 707 -22.41 -0.91 -25.41
N GLU A 708 -22.42 0.42 -25.36
CA GLU A 708 -21.67 1.23 -24.40
C GLU A 708 -22.27 1.21 -22.98
N ASP A 709 -23.54 0.83 -22.80
CA ASP A 709 -24.22 0.81 -21.49
C ASP A 709 -23.84 -0.40 -20.57
N GLY A 710 -22.89 -1.27 -20.99
CA GLY A 710 -22.45 -2.46 -20.24
C GLY A 710 -20.94 -2.72 -20.36
N PRO A 711 -20.36 -3.64 -19.56
CA PRO A 711 -18.93 -3.90 -19.60
C PRO A 711 -18.47 -4.40 -20.97
N ALA A 712 -17.30 -3.94 -21.42
CA ALA A 712 -16.68 -4.34 -22.68
C ALA A 712 -16.27 -5.83 -22.66
N SER A 713 -16.23 -6.49 -23.82
CA SER A 713 -15.86 -7.91 -23.94
C SER A 713 -14.43 -8.18 -23.48
N GLU A 714 -13.54 -7.25 -23.75
CA GLU A 714 -12.10 -7.32 -23.51
C GLU A 714 -11.82 -7.24 -22.01
N LEU A 715 -12.55 -6.38 -21.29
CA LEU A 715 -12.54 -6.34 -19.83
C LEU A 715 -13.03 -7.66 -19.22
N LEU A 716 -14.05 -8.32 -19.79
CA LEU A 716 -14.47 -9.64 -19.31
C LEU A 716 -13.37 -10.69 -19.50
N ASP A 717 -12.58 -10.60 -20.58
CA ASP A 717 -11.46 -11.49 -20.82
C ASP A 717 -10.28 -11.24 -19.87
N GLU A 718 -9.97 -9.98 -19.55
CA GLU A 718 -8.98 -9.59 -18.53
C GLU A 718 -9.39 -10.04 -17.11
N LEU A 719 -10.67 -9.88 -16.76
CA LEU A 719 -11.24 -10.34 -15.51
C LEU A 719 -11.13 -11.87 -15.35
N VAL A 720 -11.32 -12.64 -16.43
CA VAL A 720 -11.11 -14.10 -16.37
C VAL A 720 -9.62 -14.44 -16.29
N ALA A 721 -8.75 -13.76 -17.04
CA ALA A 721 -7.29 -13.97 -16.97
C ALA A 721 -6.73 -13.66 -15.57
N PHE A 722 -7.29 -12.66 -14.87
CA PHE A 722 -6.98 -12.36 -13.47
C PHE A 722 -7.24 -13.57 -12.56
N VAL A 723 -8.42 -14.18 -12.68
CA VAL A 723 -8.81 -15.36 -11.88
C VAL A 723 -7.96 -16.58 -12.27
N GLU A 724 -7.67 -16.77 -13.56
CA GLU A 724 -6.78 -17.82 -14.07
C GLU A 724 -5.35 -17.70 -13.53
N GLY A 725 -4.83 -16.49 -13.33
CA GLY A 725 -3.56 -16.23 -12.64
C GLY A 725 -3.59 -16.65 -11.17
N LEU A 726 -4.68 -16.35 -10.45
CA LEU A 726 -4.78 -16.51 -9.01
C LEU A 726 -5.18 -17.93 -8.54
N TYR A 727 -6.03 -18.63 -9.30
CA TYR A 727 -6.68 -19.87 -8.86
C TYR A 727 -5.85 -21.14 -9.15
N PRO A 728 -6.13 -22.27 -8.45
CA PRO A 728 -5.49 -23.56 -8.68
C PRO A 728 -6.05 -24.29 -9.92
N LEU A 729 -5.97 -23.62 -11.07
CA LEU A 729 -6.45 -24.07 -12.38
C LEU A 729 -5.54 -23.53 -13.50
N ALA A 730 -5.56 -24.18 -14.66
CA ALA A 730 -4.81 -23.73 -15.84
C ALA A 730 -5.65 -22.88 -16.81
N GLU A 731 -6.95 -23.17 -16.90
CA GLU A 731 -7.92 -22.47 -17.77
C GLU A 731 -9.32 -22.54 -17.15
N ILE A 732 -10.11 -21.49 -17.33
CA ILE A 732 -11.55 -21.47 -17.06
C ILE A 732 -12.27 -21.70 -18.38
N ARG A 733 -13.19 -22.67 -18.41
CA ARG A 733 -13.98 -22.92 -19.60
C ARG A 733 -15.06 -21.85 -19.76
N ARG A 734 -14.73 -20.82 -20.54
CA ARG A 734 -15.65 -19.71 -20.88
C ARG A 734 -16.85 -20.26 -21.65
N ILE A 735 -18.05 -20.01 -21.14
CA ILE A 735 -19.34 -20.29 -21.79
C ILE A 735 -19.84 -18.96 -22.34
N PRO A 736 -20.01 -18.81 -23.67
CA PRO A 736 -20.45 -17.54 -24.23
C PRO A 736 -21.84 -17.17 -23.75
N PHE A 737 -22.08 -15.87 -23.62
CA PHE A 737 -23.40 -15.28 -23.48
C PHE A 737 -23.62 -14.37 -24.70
N GLU A 738 -24.60 -14.69 -25.54
CA GLU A 738 -24.88 -13.90 -26.74
C GLU A 738 -25.64 -12.63 -26.37
N GLY A 739 -25.02 -11.47 -26.61
CA GLY A 739 -25.60 -10.17 -26.28
C GLY A 739 -25.42 -9.80 -24.81
N TRP A 740 -26.49 -9.32 -24.18
CA TRP A 740 -26.46 -8.59 -22.91
C TRP A 740 -27.80 -8.69 -22.19
N HIS A 741 -27.82 -8.51 -20.87
CA HIS A 741 -29.05 -8.45 -20.10
C HIS A 741 -29.53 -6.99 -19.92
N PRO A 742 -30.72 -6.60 -20.42
CA PRO A 742 -31.30 -5.29 -20.15
C PRO A 742 -31.72 -5.15 -18.70
N TYR A 743 -31.47 -3.99 -18.08
CA TYR A 743 -31.95 -3.74 -16.73
C TYR A 743 -32.40 -2.29 -16.45
N PRO A 744 -33.72 -2.04 -16.35
CA PRO A 744 -34.28 -0.71 -16.05
C PRO A 744 -34.77 -0.51 -14.60
N GLY A 745 -34.43 -1.41 -13.67
CA GLY A 745 -35.02 -1.45 -12.31
C GLY A 745 -34.11 -0.96 -11.16
N THR A 746 -34.36 -1.44 -9.94
CA THR A 746 -33.54 -1.16 -8.75
C THR A 746 -32.70 -2.37 -8.32
N ALA A 747 -31.45 -2.18 -7.87
CA ALA A 747 -30.51 -3.27 -7.60
C ALA A 747 -31.09 -4.55 -6.92
N PRO A 748 -31.92 -4.51 -5.85
CA PRO A 748 -32.48 -5.73 -5.24
C PRO A 748 -33.37 -6.57 -6.18
N GLN A 749 -34.02 -5.92 -7.16
CA GLN A 749 -34.81 -6.59 -8.19
C GLN A 749 -33.89 -7.23 -9.26
N LEU A 750 -32.74 -6.62 -9.57
CA LEU A 750 -31.71 -7.19 -10.48
C LEU A 750 -31.15 -8.48 -9.92
N VAL A 751 -30.78 -8.48 -8.64
CA VAL A 751 -30.33 -9.67 -7.90
C VAL A 751 -31.36 -10.79 -8.02
N THR A 752 -32.63 -10.47 -7.79
CA THR A 752 -33.75 -11.42 -7.94
C THR A 752 -33.92 -11.92 -9.38
N GLU A 753 -33.75 -11.06 -10.38
CA GLU A 753 -33.91 -11.41 -11.80
C GLU A 753 -32.76 -12.28 -12.32
N ILE A 754 -31.51 -11.96 -11.97
CA ILE A 754 -30.32 -12.79 -12.23
C ILE A 754 -30.47 -14.16 -11.56
N PHE A 755 -30.91 -14.23 -10.31
CA PHE A 755 -31.20 -15.51 -9.66
C PHE A 755 -32.32 -16.29 -10.36
N ASN A 756 -33.26 -15.63 -11.04
CA ASN A 756 -34.30 -16.29 -11.85
C ASN A 756 -33.80 -16.79 -13.22
N LEU A 757 -32.69 -16.26 -13.77
CA LEU A 757 -32.04 -16.77 -14.99
C LEU A 757 -31.54 -18.22 -14.86
N GLN A 758 -31.55 -18.80 -13.65
CA GLN A 758 -31.27 -20.23 -13.41
C GLN A 758 -32.10 -21.20 -14.27
N ARG A 759 -33.27 -20.78 -14.81
CA ARG A 759 -34.29 -21.69 -15.34
C ARG A 759 -34.26 -21.98 -16.84
N THR A 760 -33.42 -21.32 -17.64
CA THR A 760 -33.38 -21.52 -19.11
C THR A 760 -32.02 -21.15 -19.74
N PRO A 761 -31.45 -21.98 -20.64
CA PRO A 761 -31.50 -23.44 -20.70
C PRO A 761 -30.52 -24.09 -19.68
N PRO A 762 -30.59 -25.43 -19.46
CA PRO A 762 -29.70 -26.11 -18.53
C PRO A 762 -28.27 -26.19 -19.09
N VAL A 763 -27.35 -25.46 -18.46
CA VAL A 763 -25.90 -25.71 -18.57
C VAL A 763 -25.50 -26.64 -17.42
N THR A 764 -24.33 -27.29 -17.52
CA THR A 764 -23.92 -28.38 -16.62
C THR A 764 -23.90 -27.99 -15.13
N SER A 765 -23.92 -29.00 -14.26
CA SER A 765 -23.65 -28.90 -12.82
C SER A 765 -22.29 -28.28 -12.45
N THR A 766 -21.43 -27.98 -13.42
CA THR A 766 -20.14 -27.31 -13.24
C THR A 766 -20.15 -25.84 -13.69
N THR A 767 -21.31 -25.28 -14.02
CA THR A 767 -21.43 -23.90 -14.54
C THR A 767 -21.72 -22.89 -13.44
N LEU A 768 -20.82 -21.92 -13.30
CA LEU A 768 -21.04 -20.68 -12.58
C LEU A 768 -21.54 -19.61 -13.56
N ARG A 769 -22.52 -18.81 -13.16
CA ARG A 769 -22.98 -17.63 -13.90
C ARG A 769 -22.75 -16.39 -13.06
N ILE A 770 -22.04 -15.40 -13.59
CA ILE A 770 -21.83 -14.14 -12.87
C ILE A 770 -22.29 -12.99 -13.75
N ALA A 771 -23.28 -12.24 -13.26
CA ALA A 771 -23.70 -11.00 -13.85
C ALA A 771 -22.66 -9.91 -13.56
N VAL A 772 -22.22 -9.20 -14.59
CA VAL A 772 -21.19 -8.15 -14.50
C VAL A 772 -21.81 -6.81 -14.87
N MET A 773 -21.80 -5.87 -13.94
CA MET A 773 -22.30 -4.49 -14.11
C MET A 773 -21.14 -3.50 -14.09
N ARG A 774 -21.28 -2.37 -14.81
CA ARG A 774 -20.38 -1.21 -14.64
C ARG A 774 -20.55 -0.58 -13.25
N ASN A 775 -19.61 0.26 -12.86
CA ASN A 775 -19.73 1.09 -11.66
C ASN A 775 -20.93 2.04 -11.80
N THR A 776 -21.68 2.25 -10.73
CA THR A 776 -22.77 3.25 -10.67
C THR A 776 -22.35 4.39 -9.75
N ALA A 777 -22.43 5.64 -10.23
CA ALA A 777 -22.23 6.85 -9.41
C ALA A 777 -23.39 7.10 -8.41
N ASP A 778 -24.04 6.04 -7.92
CA ASP A 778 -25.23 6.08 -7.06
C ASP A 778 -24.97 5.71 -5.59
N GLY A 779 -23.72 5.37 -5.25
CA GLY A 779 -23.26 5.22 -3.86
C GLY A 779 -23.89 4.05 -3.09
N ARG A 780 -24.38 3.00 -3.77
CA ARG A 780 -24.98 1.82 -3.13
C ARG A 780 -23.96 0.71 -2.90
N VAL A 781 -24.07 0.04 -1.75
CA VAL A 781 -22.96 -0.60 -1.02
C VAL A 781 -22.63 -2.05 -1.45
N GLU A 782 -23.46 -2.69 -2.26
CA GLU A 782 -23.23 -4.09 -2.67
C GLU A 782 -22.20 -4.21 -3.81
N ARG A 783 -20.94 -4.55 -3.46
CA ARG A 783 -19.82 -4.76 -4.40
C ARG A 783 -19.99 -6.04 -5.25
N GLY A 784 -20.56 -7.07 -4.66
CA GLY A 784 -20.83 -8.36 -5.27
C GLY A 784 -21.62 -9.24 -4.32
N HIS A 785 -22.16 -10.34 -4.84
CA HIS A 785 -22.71 -11.43 -4.03
C HIS A 785 -22.88 -12.70 -4.88
N CYS A 786 -22.40 -13.83 -4.38
CA CYS A 786 -22.84 -15.16 -4.80
C CYS A 786 -23.70 -15.82 -3.71
N GLY A 787 -24.96 -16.13 -4.04
CA GLY A 787 -25.87 -16.78 -3.10
C GLY A 787 -25.39 -18.20 -2.77
N GLY A 788 -25.17 -18.51 -1.49
CA GLY A 788 -24.38 -19.68 -1.04
C GLY A 788 -24.80 -21.08 -1.53
N ASP A 789 -26.05 -21.25 -2.01
CA ASP A 789 -26.52 -22.51 -2.63
C ASP A 789 -26.67 -22.44 -4.16
N SER A 790 -26.58 -21.25 -4.74
CA SER A 790 -26.77 -20.97 -6.16
C SER A 790 -25.43 -20.72 -6.85
N ARG A 791 -25.14 -21.48 -7.91
CA ARG A 791 -23.99 -21.23 -8.82
C ARG A 791 -24.21 -19.99 -9.71
N VAL A 792 -24.78 -18.95 -9.13
CA VAL A 792 -25.18 -17.70 -9.75
C VAL A 792 -24.82 -16.59 -8.78
N GLY A 793 -24.13 -15.57 -9.26
CA GLY A 793 -23.82 -14.38 -8.50
C GLY A 793 -23.85 -13.13 -9.37
N PHE A 794 -23.51 -12.01 -8.77
CA PHE A 794 -23.25 -10.77 -9.49
C PHE A 794 -22.02 -10.07 -8.92
N ILE A 795 -21.39 -9.25 -9.75
CA ILE A 795 -20.42 -8.25 -9.33
C ILE A 795 -20.80 -6.90 -9.92
N ARG A 796 -20.55 -5.84 -9.15
CA ARG A 796 -20.45 -4.49 -9.67
C ARG A 796 -18.97 -4.14 -9.77
N LEU A 797 -18.54 -3.78 -10.97
CA LEU A 797 -17.17 -3.37 -11.22
C LEU A 797 -16.91 -2.07 -10.46
N THR A 798 -16.02 -2.13 -9.48
CA THR A 798 -15.48 -0.99 -8.72
C THR A 798 -13.97 -0.94 -8.97
N SER A 799 -13.22 -0.05 -8.32
CA SER A 799 -11.74 -0.08 -8.36
C SER A 799 -11.14 -1.41 -7.88
N GLU A 800 -11.91 -2.20 -7.13
CA GLU A 800 -11.58 -3.57 -6.67
C GLU A 800 -12.10 -4.67 -7.64
N GLY A 801 -12.52 -4.33 -8.85
CA GLY A 801 -13.31 -5.20 -9.75
C GLY A 801 -12.77 -6.63 -9.95
N PRO A 802 -11.50 -6.83 -10.38
CA PRO A 802 -10.94 -8.16 -10.60
C PRO A 802 -10.80 -8.99 -9.32
N TRP A 803 -10.39 -8.37 -8.22
CA TRP A 803 -10.35 -9.00 -6.89
C TRP A 803 -11.74 -9.41 -6.43
N SER A 804 -12.73 -8.56 -6.66
CA SER A 804 -14.13 -8.80 -6.31
C SER A 804 -14.70 -9.96 -7.13
N LEU A 805 -14.37 -10.07 -8.42
CA LEU A 805 -14.75 -11.26 -9.21
C LEU A 805 -14.15 -12.54 -8.63
N ALA A 806 -12.86 -12.53 -8.30
CA ALA A 806 -12.19 -13.69 -7.70
C ALA A 806 -12.83 -14.06 -6.34
N HIS A 807 -13.15 -13.08 -5.50
CA HIS A 807 -13.80 -13.26 -4.21
C HIS A 807 -15.23 -13.86 -4.35
N GLU A 808 -16.05 -13.34 -5.26
CA GLU A 808 -17.41 -13.88 -5.50
C GLU A 808 -17.41 -15.26 -6.16
N ILE A 809 -16.45 -15.56 -7.05
CA ILE A 809 -16.27 -16.93 -7.58
C ILE A 809 -15.95 -17.90 -6.44
N ALA A 810 -15.15 -17.49 -5.46
CA ALA A 810 -14.81 -18.34 -4.32
C ALA A 810 -16.05 -18.65 -3.46
N HIS A 811 -16.91 -17.65 -3.20
CA HIS A 811 -18.22 -17.89 -2.59
C HIS A 811 -19.09 -18.86 -3.41
N CYS A 812 -19.19 -18.70 -4.74
CA CYS A 812 -19.91 -19.64 -5.60
C CYS A 812 -19.37 -21.08 -5.53
N LEU A 813 -18.07 -21.24 -5.28
CA LEU A 813 -17.42 -22.54 -5.09
C LEU A 813 -17.65 -23.11 -3.68
N GLY A 814 -17.99 -22.28 -2.70
CA GLY A 814 -18.33 -22.65 -1.32
C GLY A 814 -17.30 -22.23 -0.27
N MET A 815 -16.54 -21.16 -0.51
CA MET A 815 -15.72 -20.48 0.51
C MET A 815 -16.57 -19.54 1.36
N ALA A 816 -16.29 -19.48 2.66
CA ALA A 816 -16.71 -18.40 3.55
C ALA A 816 -15.59 -17.34 3.65
N HIS A 817 -15.84 -16.24 4.37
CA HIS A 817 -14.80 -15.26 4.68
C HIS A 817 -13.77 -15.81 5.67
N VAL A 818 -12.56 -15.27 5.64
CA VAL A 818 -11.55 -15.39 6.70
C VAL A 818 -11.73 -14.22 7.68
N ASP A 819 -11.69 -14.49 8.98
CA ASP A 819 -11.83 -13.46 10.03
C ASP A 819 -10.71 -12.42 9.93
N ASP A 820 -11.06 -11.13 9.97
CA ASP A 820 -10.15 -9.99 9.84
C ASP A 820 -10.02 -9.15 11.11
N GLY A 821 -10.57 -9.61 12.23
CA GLY A 821 -10.39 -8.96 13.54
C GLY A 821 -11.27 -7.71 13.77
N GLY A 822 -12.24 -7.43 12.90
CA GLY A 822 -13.33 -6.49 13.20
C GLY A 822 -13.70 -5.47 12.13
N GLN A 823 -13.26 -5.62 10.87
CA GLN A 823 -13.83 -4.83 9.75
C GLN A 823 -14.97 -5.57 9.03
N THR A 824 -15.05 -6.88 9.19
CA THR A 824 -16.23 -7.70 8.87
C THR A 824 -17.49 -7.16 9.55
N GLY A 825 -18.42 -6.66 8.73
CA GLY A 825 -19.71 -6.15 9.21
C GLY A 825 -20.52 -7.25 9.91
N ALA A 826 -21.41 -6.85 10.84
CA ALA A 826 -22.14 -7.73 11.76
C ALA A 826 -23.22 -8.65 11.12
N GLY A 827 -22.99 -9.16 9.90
CA GLY A 827 -23.88 -10.04 9.14
C GLY A 827 -23.26 -11.37 8.71
N ASP A 828 -21.96 -11.60 8.93
CA ASP A 828 -21.31 -12.87 8.56
C ASP A 828 -21.61 -13.99 9.57
N PHE A 829 -22.15 -15.10 9.06
CA PHE A 829 -22.50 -16.28 9.85
C PHE A 829 -21.50 -17.43 9.64
N GLY A 830 -20.30 -17.25 10.20
CA GLY A 830 -19.29 -18.29 10.33
C GLY A 830 -18.11 -18.13 9.37
N PHE A 831 -16.93 -17.88 9.94
CA PHE A 831 -15.67 -17.78 9.22
C PHE A 831 -15.07 -19.15 8.87
N GLU A 832 -14.17 -19.14 7.89
CA GLU A 832 -13.27 -20.26 7.62
C GLU A 832 -12.41 -20.58 8.85
N PRO A 833 -12.16 -21.87 9.17
CA PRO A 833 -11.17 -22.28 10.16
C PRO A 833 -9.76 -22.10 9.57
N TYR A 834 -9.36 -20.83 9.42
CA TYR A 834 -8.10 -20.41 8.83
C TYR A 834 -6.92 -20.81 9.75
N PRO A 835 -5.81 -21.35 9.21
CA PRO A 835 -4.77 -21.97 10.03
C PRO A 835 -3.69 -20.99 10.53
N HIS A 836 -3.65 -19.77 10.00
CA HIS A 836 -2.64 -18.76 10.38
C HIS A 836 -3.18 -17.86 11.51
N GLU A 837 -2.28 -17.30 12.32
CA GLU A 837 -2.65 -16.54 13.55
C GLU A 837 -3.40 -15.23 13.28
N THR A 838 -3.34 -14.72 12.05
CA THR A 838 -4.05 -13.54 11.56
C THR A 838 -4.69 -13.85 10.20
N ASN A 839 -5.30 -12.85 9.56
CA ASN A 839 -5.85 -12.95 8.21
C ASN A 839 -4.79 -12.97 7.08
N THR A 840 -3.50 -13.02 7.42
CA THR A 840 -2.36 -12.92 6.49
C THR A 840 -2.00 -14.26 5.86
N LEU A 841 -1.09 -14.29 4.87
CA LEU A 841 -0.65 -15.53 4.20
C LEU A 841 0.18 -16.46 5.10
N GLY A 842 0.66 -15.96 6.24
CA GLY A 842 1.47 -16.70 7.20
C GLY A 842 2.53 -15.82 7.89
N PRO A 843 3.31 -16.38 8.83
CA PRO A 843 4.40 -15.66 9.47
C PRO A 843 5.56 -15.38 8.50
N GLU A 844 6.35 -14.35 8.80
CA GLU A 844 7.63 -14.12 8.13
C GLU A 844 8.67 -15.18 8.53
N ASP A 845 8.79 -16.23 7.70
CA ASP A 845 9.87 -17.21 7.73
C ASP A 845 10.36 -17.41 6.29
N TRP A 846 11.68 -17.34 6.06
CA TRP A 846 12.28 -17.64 4.75
C TRP A 846 11.92 -19.04 4.21
N ARG A 847 11.41 -19.97 5.04
CA ARG A 847 10.83 -21.25 4.59
C ARG A 847 9.31 -21.25 4.38
N GLY A 848 8.56 -20.31 4.97
CA GLY A 848 7.09 -20.25 5.01
C GLY A 848 6.42 -19.94 3.66
N PHE A 849 5.15 -19.55 3.67
CA PHE A 849 4.40 -19.30 2.42
C PHE A 849 4.65 -17.91 1.86
N TYR A 850 5.21 -17.83 0.65
CA TYR A 850 5.37 -16.58 -0.09
C TYR A 850 4.46 -16.61 -1.31
N ALA A 851 3.69 -15.54 -1.49
CA ALA A 851 2.91 -15.35 -2.71
C ALA A 851 3.79 -14.74 -3.81
N THR A 852 3.46 -15.08 -5.05
CA THR A 852 4.13 -14.55 -6.23
C THR A 852 3.09 -14.27 -7.30
N ASP A 853 3.08 -13.05 -7.80
CA ASP A 853 2.32 -12.67 -8.97
C ASP A 853 3.16 -12.90 -10.23
N LEU A 854 2.70 -13.81 -11.09
CA LEU A 854 3.36 -14.20 -12.33
C LEU A 854 2.87 -13.39 -13.55
N ARG A 855 1.88 -12.50 -13.38
CA ARG A 855 1.21 -11.82 -14.51
C ARG A 855 2.04 -10.68 -15.10
N SER A 856 2.81 -9.97 -14.26
CA SER A 856 3.79 -8.98 -14.72
C SER A 856 4.98 -9.65 -15.41
N SER A 857 5.61 -8.96 -16.37
CA SER A 857 6.79 -9.48 -17.09
C SER A 857 7.95 -9.88 -16.15
N VAL A 858 8.15 -9.13 -15.07
CA VAL A 858 8.97 -9.50 -13.90
C VAL A 858 8.04 -10.07 -12.82
N PRO A 859 8.32 -11.23 -12.21
CA PRO A 859 7.49 -11.79 -11.15
C PRO A 859 7.58 -10.93 -9.89
N ARG A 860 6.44 -10.59 -9.30
CA ARG A 860 6.37 -9.79 -8.06
C ARG A 860 6.15 -10.70 -6.86
N VAL A 861 6.95 -10.57 -5.82
CA VAL A 861 6.74 -11.28 -4.55
C VAL A 861 5.80 -10.46 -3.67
N LEU A 862 4.89 -11.12 -2.95
CA LEU A 862 4.00 -10.51 -1.97
C LEU A 862 4.33 -11.06 -0.60
N LEU A 863 4.77 -10.19 0.32
CA LEU A 863 5.27 -10.58 1.63
C LEU A 863 4.17 -11.20 2.51
N PRO A 864 4.50 -12.21 3.35
CA PRO A 864 3.49 -13.03 4.02
C PRO A 864 2.60 -12.25 4.99
N GLN A 865 3.20 -11.41 5.84
CA GLN A 865 2.49 -10.62 6.85
C GLN A 865 1.85 -9.34 6.32
N GLU A 866 2.29 -8.84 5.16
CA GLU A 866 1.72 -7.63 4.53
C GLU A 866 0.53 -7.92 3.61
N THR A 867 0.21 -9.21 3.38
CA THR A 867 -0.77 -9.64 2.38
C THR A 867 -1.81 -10.51 3.05
N ALA A 868 -3.09 -10.16 2.91
CA ALA A 868 -4.21 -10.92 3.47
C ALA A 868 -4.66 -12.05 2.54
N ASP A 869 -5.46 -13.00 3.04
CA ASP A 869 -6.15 -13.96 2.17
C ASP A 869 -7.18 -13.28 1.26
N LEU A 870 -7.42 -13.86 0.08
CA LEU A 870 -8.44 -13.45 -0.88
C LEU A 870 -9.82 -13.30 -0.24
N MET A 871 -10.17 -14.18 0.72
CA MET A 871 -11.48 -14.21 1.38
C MET A 871 -11.62 -13.20 2.54
N THR A 872 -10.80 -12.16 2.55
CA THR A 872 -10.87 -11.02 3.48
C THR A 872 -11.36 -9.77 2.75
N TYR A 873 -11.72 -8.73 3.51
CA TYR A 873 -12.05 -7.40 2.97
C TYR A 873 -10.85 -6.45 2.84
N GLN A 874 -9.64 -6.93 3.11
CA GLN A 874 -8.41 -6.14 2.96
C GLN A 874 -8.13 -5.80 1.49
N THR A 875 -7.59 -4.62 1.22
CA THR A 875 -7.24 -4.17 -0.14
C THR A 875 -6.05 -4.94 -0.72
N ARG A 876 -5.01 -5.18 0.09
CA ARG A 876 -3.86 -6.00 -0.27
C ARG A 876 -4.10 -7.46 0.10
N ARG A 877 -4.56 -8.24 -0.87
CA ARG A 877 -4.98 -9.64 -0.71
C ARG A 877 -4.44 -10.56 -1.79
N TRP A 878 -4.28 -11.84 -1.48
CA TRP A 878 -3.85 -12.90 -2.39
C TRP A 878 -4.41 -14.25 -1.93
N VAL A 879 -4.42 -15.28 -2.77
CA VAL A 879 -4.85 -16.62 -2.35
C VAL A 879 -3.79 -17.26 -1.45
N SER A 880 -4.15 -17.52 -0.19
CA SER A 880 -3.35 -18.31 0.76
C SER A 880 -3.19 -19.77 0.33
N ASP A 881 -2.27 -20.48 0.97
CA ASP A 881 -2.09 -21.92 0.81
C ASP A 881 -3.34 -22.71 1.24
N TYR A 882 -4.06 -22.23 2.25
CA TYR A 882 -5.35 -22.75 2.69
C TYR A 882 -6.42 -22.60 1.59
N THR A 883 -6.64 -21.36 1.15
CA THR A 883 -7.65 -21.04 0.12
C THR A 883 -7.32 -21.72 -1.21
N TYR A 884 -6.04 -21.82 -1.58
CA TYR A 884 -5.58 -22.56 -2.76
C TYR A 884 -5.97 -24.05 -2.69
N ARG A 885 -5.57 -24.75 -1.61
CA ARG A 885 -5.86 -26.19 -1.47
C ARG A 885 -7.37 -26.45 -1.35
N LYS A 886 -8.12 -25.56 -0.69
CA LYS A 886 -9.59 -25.67 -0.55
C LYS A 886 -10.30 -25.43 -1.89
N LEU A 887 -9.98 -24.38 -2.63
CA LEU A 887 -10.51 -24.11 -3.97
C LEU A 887 -10.22 -25.28 -4.94
N TYR A 888 -9.02 -25.85 -4.91
CA TYR A 888 -8.69 -27.04 -5.72
C TYR A 888 -9.60 -28.23 -5.39
N CYS A 889 -9.89 -28.46 -4.11
CA CYS A 889 -10.84 -29.49 -3.70
C CYS A 889 -12.28 -29.17 -4.16
N LEU A 890 -12.76 -27.95 -3.95
CA LEU A 890 -14.12 -27.50 -4.27
C LEU A 890 -14.42 -27.59 -5.78
N MET A 891 -13.47 -27.20 -6.65
CA MET A 891 -13.63 -27.28 -8.10
C MET A 891 -13.78 -28.73 -8.60
N GLY A 892 -12.95 -29.65 -8.09
CA GLY A 892 -13.03 -31.08 -8.44
C GLY A 892 -14.14 -31.85 -7.71
N THR A 893 -14.98 -31.16 -6.93
CA THR A 893 -16.16 -31.73 -6.28
C THR A 893 -17.46 -31.02 -6.66
N MET A 894 -17.43 -30.14 -7.69
CA MET A 894 -18.58 -29.31 -8.12
C MET A 894 -19.87 -30.07 -8.45
N GLU A 895 -19.80 -31.37 -8.76
CA GLU A 895 -20.99 -32.22 -8.96
C GLU A 895 -21.79 -32.49 -7.67
N LEU A 896 -21.15 -32.37 -6.50
CA LEU A 896 -21.79 -32.56 -5.19
C LEU A 896 -22.59 -31.33 -4.75
N SER A 897 -23.45 -31.49 -3.74
CA SER A 897 -24.15 -30.37 -3.11
C SER A 897 -23.17 -29.42 -2.40
N PRO A 898 -23.46 -28.12 -2.25
CA PRO A 898 -22.61 -27.18 -1.51
C PRO A 898 -22.23 -27.68 -0.11
N GLN A 899 -23.19 -28.24 0.63
CA GLN A 899 -22.97 -28.77 1.98
C GLN A 899 -22.07 -30.02 1.99
N ASP A 900 -22.17 -30.89 0.98
CA ASP A 900 -21.29 -32.07 0.87
C ASP A 900 -19.89 -31.70 0.37
N ARG A 901 -19.77 -30.69 -0.51
CA ARG A 901 -18.48 -30.09 -0.90
C ARG A 901 -17.76 -29.52 0.32
N TRP A 902 -18.45 -28.69 1.11
CA TRP A 902 -17.93 -28.15 2.36
C TRP A 902 -17.43 -29.27 3.29
N ARG A 903 -18.27 -30.25 3.60
CA ARG A 903 -17.90 -31.39 4.47
C ARG A 903 -16.71 -32.21 3.96
N ARG A 904 -16.54 -32.32 2.64
CA ARG A 904 -15.45 -33.08 2.01
C ARG A 904 -14.15 -32.29 1.87
N CYS A 905 -14.25 -30.98 1.71
CA CYS A 905 -13.12 -30.09 1.40
C CYS A 905 -12.70 -29.19 2.57
N THR A 906 -13.41 -29.22 3.70
CA THR A 906 -12.91 -28.68 4.96
C THR A 906 -11.83 -29.63 5.48
N PRO A 907 -10.56 -29.19 5.64
CA PRO A 907 -9.56 -30.01 6.31
C PRO A 907 -10.01 -30.31 7.74
N ALA A 908 -9.71 -31.51 8.25
CA ALA A 908 -9.69 -31.67 9.70
C ALA A 908 -8.64 -30.68 10.23
N ALA A 909 -9.01 -29.85 11.20
CA ALA A 909 -8.11 -28.84 11.75
C ALA A 909 -6.77 -29.50 12.10
N ALA A 910 -5.72 -29.11 11.39
CA ALA A 910 -4.38 -29.62 11.67
C ALA A 910 -4.04 -29.19 13.09
N ALA A 911 -3.61 -30.14 13.92
CA ALA A 911 -2.96 -29.75 15.16
C ALA A 911 -1.72 -28.91 14.77
N PRO A 912 -1.47 -27.77 15.43
CA PRO A 912 -0.27 -26.99 15.16
C PRO A 912 0.98 -27.86 15.39
N PRO A 913 2.06 -27.62 14.62
CA PRO A 913 3.30 -28.41 14.67
C PRO A 913 4.01 -28.36 16.04
#